data_AF-A0A8T5JTD1-F1
#
_entry.id   AF-A0A8T5JTD1-F1
#
_cell.length_a   1.000
_cell.length_b   1.000
_cell.length_c   1.000
_cell.angle_alpha   90.00
_cell.angle_beta   90.00
_cell.angle_gamma   90.00
#
_symmetry.space_group_name_H-M   'P 1'
#
loop_
_entity.id
_entity.type
_entity.pdbx_description
1 polymer ?
#
loop_
_entity_poly.entity_id
_entity_poly.type
_entity_poly.pdbx_seq_one_letter_code
_entity_poly.pdbx_strand_id
1 'polypeptide(L)'
;MRKKTLLILSIFLILLLQLTYAQYFGGEWNEGDCKSTKDPLYLEMPNTIHAMIPTTVKVYINDPIVKEHAQYVEIFAGNSHVYSLSGNEFSRSSGGNFRETMKYNGEDTIEFGFRPQDRVGLSSSVIVTFYIVKESPGLEWPDTSDEESPFYQYGCHHERNSIMCNKEDGCMICHHSIGQVSKDFIMSDTDETVSIPDRLDFIDEKTENNYQSVASQYLSYNEKKKYISEQGDEYESSDIYKIELTTQELWDTFEVYKENDLDGYIGPKDNIKNTDVTTNDLSASGSELTGKAYEMVYNGPLNPQNGADFIDIYYQLFAEMSPKGSGVMIVKATRQTVFEKGTGSKAELNAVRSDVLNMLSSYKLSKGKVIDNKDYDYFSFKWYVKGESKEEETTEEYYVAGHISDYYDHPLSYMKIIAKVDNIEYEGYTDDEGVYMIPLTGLELKEGEEKDVALFAMFDYYRNGNNYFDTYFRKPNGQYSQVIAYKKDKLVYGEHLQIDFRMDGEGNFFTSFASKADIKHYSLIYFHTAEAVEFVLSTLKEDMDYKLPVTIYVGNQHKKTLYSPGDSRILISAAQTSLSDSNRPDNREYHEFMHALMYDIYNAWPAGRMEPGVKNHDGFLNNNTADSYLEGFAEFMSLVISDYNKEPSPSIYAGFGSMEKNYKPWDGRGMDEEFAVASLLWDIYDDRNENGDSITLTLDEIWSVLKVKRKDFYEYYKAFKAEFPKQADAFDELFKMHGFFYDTRAGNSKYDLGEPWKYTNAQKTQYRFIDLSGNISLTKTINYQPGFIIGKAANYDRPDRSSAVRIPNAFLKVKDDEVDFYTIKVIHKDSSLDYEYFIERAEGKIYIQPLPLDDNVEIIVTPMSKDYKSENIFSINSQDMNEIISSDKEFDGFFAEHDFDLKSTGNNVDDKYILFDDTVPSYEYEGDLGEEYEIKESKNKGLSGINSEPGFKFSFGKFFWFIIFAAFGYFYVAKPIIRKKANNIFKKIIDLIAKGIKWFIKFGIPFIVKIIKWIVRGIVKLFKLVFHHSKKAYHKAKPHVKSAHKNLKKKVTDMKSTKRKKN
;
A
#
# COMPACT_ATOMS: atom_id res chain seq x y z
N MET A 1 48.22 -23.28 23.08
CA MET A 1 47.53 -21.95 23.05
C MET A 1 46.02 -22.09 22.88
N ARG A 2 45.49 -22.67 21.78
CA ARG A 2 44.05 -22.70 21.41
C ARG A 2 43.01 -22.76 22.57
N LYS A 3 43.13 -23.66 23.56
CA LYS A 3 42.18 -23.74 24.70
C LYS A 3 42.09 -22.47 25.59
N LYS A 4 43.13 -21.62 25.65
CA LYS A 4 43.05 -20.33 26.39
C LYS A 4 42.39 -19.22 25.58
N THR A 5 42.47 -19.26 24.25
CA THR A 5 41.82 -18.29 23.37
C THR A 5 40.30 -18.45 23.40
N LEU A 6 39.80 -19.69 23.40
CA LEU A 6 38.36 -19.97 23.55
C LEU A 6 37.79 -19.40 24.84
N LEU A 7 38.42 -19.68 25.99
CA LEU A 7 37.94 -19.22 27.30
C LEU A 7 37.87 -17.68 27.38
N ILE A 8 38.84 -16.99 26.77
CA ILE A 8 38.84 -15.51 26.69
C ILE A 8 37.70 -15.02 25.80
N LEU A 9 37.44 -15.65 24.64
CA LEU A 9 36.29 -15.30 23.81
C LEU A 9 34.95 -15.54 24.52
N SER A 10 34.77 -16.67 25.22
CA SER A 10 33.55 -16.96 25.96
C SER A 10 33.28 -15.92 27.05
N ILE A 11 34.30 -15.52 27.81
CA ILE A 11 34.19 -14.47 28.83
C ILE A 11 33.90 -13.10 28.19
N PHE A 12 34.51 -12.80 27.03
CA PHE A 12 34.26 -11.56 26.30
C PHE A 12 32.84 -11.50 25.72
N LEU A 13 32.30 -12.63 25.26
CA LEU A 13 30.92 -12.74 24.75
C LEU A 13 29.89 -12.58 25.88
N ILE A 14 30.12 -13.20 27.03
CA ILE A 14 29.29 -13.05 28.24
C ILE A 14 29.31 -11.59 28.74
N LEU A 15 30.47 -10.91 28.68
CA LEU A 15 30.55 -9.49 29.04
C LEU A 15 29.89 -8.55 28.00
N LEU A 16 29.91 -8.88 26.70
CA LEU A 16 29.13 -8.12 25.71
C LEU A 16 27.61 -8.25 25.94
N LEU A 17 27.15 -9.44 26.32
CA LEU A 17 25.76 -9.72 26.68
C LEU A 17 25.31 -9.05 27.99
N GLN A 18 26.22 -8.45 28.76
CA GLN A 18 25.92 -7.69 29.98
C GLN A 18 26.25 -6.18 29.88
N LEU A 19 26.63 -5.70 28.69
CA LEU A 19 26.96 -4.29 28.43
C LEU A 19 26.04 -3.63 27.37
N THR A 20 24.88 -4.25 27.13
CA THR A 20 23.82 -3.76 26.24
C THR A 20 22.48 -3.55 26.96
N TYR A 21 22.46 -3.64 28.30
CA TYR A 21 21.29 -3.46 29.15
C TYR A 21 21.65 -2.65 30.41
N ALA A 22 21.51 -1.32 30.35
CA ALA A 22 21.39 -0.42 31.50
C ALA A 22 21.17 1.05 31.06
N GLN A 23 20.23 1.75 31.72
CA GLN A 23 20.06 3.21 31.77
C GLN A 23 19.69 3.94 30.46
N TYR A 24 18.44 3.76 30.02
CA TYR A 24 17.59 4.89 29.59
C TYR A 24 16.10 4.60 29.80
N PHE A 25 15.66 4.53 31.06
CA PHE A 25 14.25 4.40 31.45
C PHE A 25 13.99 5.03 32.83
N GLY A 26 13.12 6.04 32.86
CA GLY A 26 12.60 6.70 34.08
C GLY A 26 11.35 5.99 34.59
N GLY A 27 11.49 4.69 34.89
CA GLY A 27 10.37 3.75 34.80
C GLY A 27 10.23 3.16 33.39
N GLU A 28 9.57 2.01 33.29
CA GLU A 28 9.25 1.33 32.03
C GLU A 28 7.71 1.22 31.93
N TRP A 29 7.05 2.03 31.07
CA TRP A 29 5.60 1.89 30.83
C TRP A 29 5.42 0.51 30.18
N ASN A 30 5.03 -0.50 30.98
CA ASN A 30 4.71 -1.84 30.48
C ASN A 30 3.60 -1.69 29.44
N GLU A 31 3.95 -1.89 28.18
CA GLU A 31 3.03 -1.83 27.05
C GLU A 31 2.51 -3.24 26.74
N GLY A 32 1.23 -3.35 26.43
CA GLY A 32 0.64 -4.63 26.02
C GLY A 32 -0.76 -4.47 25.46
N ASP A 33 -1.17 -5.44 24.65
CA ASP A 33 -2.43 -5.37 23.94
C ASP A 33 -3.63 -5.54 24.89
N CYS A 34 -4.58 -4.62 24.80
CA CYS A 34 -5.83 -4.60 25.56
C CYS A 34 -6.87 -5.53 24.91
N LYS A 35 -6.81 -6.83 25.23
CA LYS A 35 -7.52 -7.93 24.55
C LYS A 35 -8.74 -8.45 25.30
N SER A 36 -8.89 -8.16 26.59
CA SER A 36 -10.03 -8.64 27.38
C SER A 36 -10.33 -7.83 28.64
N THR A 37 -11.57 -7.93 29.14
CA THR A 37 -12.03 -7.38 30.43
C THR A 37 -11.29 -7.93 31.68
N LYS A 38 -10.28 -8.79 31.50
CA LYS A 38 -9.40 -9.33 32.56
C LYS A 38 -8.03 -8.67 32.60
N ASP A 39 -7.71 -7.83 31.62
CA ASP A 39 -6.41 -7.17 31.50
C ASP A 39 -6.30 -6.01 32.52
N PRO A 40 -5.09 -5.53 32.89
CA PRO A 40 -4.90 -4.60 34.01
C PRO A 40 -5.80 -3.35 33.95
N LEU A 41 -5.97 -2.80 32.75
CA LEU A 41 -7.02 -1.85 32.39
C LEU A 41 -7.65 -2.31 31.07
N TYR A 42 -8.96 -2.20 30.94
CA TYR A 42 -9.67 -2.50 29.68
C TYR A 42 -10.80 -1.52 29.41
N LEU A 43 -10.97 -1.11 28.15
CA LEU A 43 -11.93 -0.09 27.74
C LEU A 43 -12.93 -0.67 26.72
N GLU A 44 -14.17 -0.87 27.16
CA GLU A 44 -15.31 -1.36 26.38
C GLU A 44 -16.10 -0.18 25.79
N MET A 45 -16.05 -0.08 24.45
CA MET A 45 -16.81 0.83 23.60
C MET A 45 -16.82 0.25 22.16
N PRO A 46 -17.73 0.68 21.27
CA PRO A 46 -17.69 0.32 19.84
C PRO A 46 -16.37 0.71 19.15
N ASN A 47 -16.01 0.01 18.07
CA ASN A 47 -14.90 0.43 17.18
C ASN A 47 -15.32 1.55 16.21
N THR A 48 -16.64 1.72 16.02
CA THR A 48 -17.25 2.69 15.11
C THR A 48 -18.32 3.43 15.89
N ILE A 49 -18.27 4.76 15.88
CA ILE A 49 -19.23 5.62 16.59
C ILE A 49 -19.85 6.58 15.58
N HIS A 50 -21.16 6.83 15.69
CA HIS A 50 -21.83 7.82 14.86
C HIS A 50 -21.56 9.23 15.40
N ALA A 51 -21.30 10.18 14.50
CA ALA A 51 -21.24 11.60 14.82
C ALA A 51 -22.48 12.03 15.63
N MET A 52 -22.30 12.92 16.61
CA MET A 52 -23.37 13.47 17.47
C MET A 52 -24.12 12.48 18.38
N ILE A 53 -24.06 11.17 18.18
CA ILE A 53 -24.85 10.21 18.95
C ILE A 53 -24.23 9.99 20.34
N PRO A 54 -24.99 10.20 21.44
CA PRO A 54 -24.54 9.87 22.79
C PRO A 54 -24.23 8.37 22.94
N THR A 55 -22.96 8.05 23.21
CA THR A 55 -22.42 6.69 23.31
C THR A 55 -21.94 6.41 24.73
N THR A 56 -22.15 5.20 25.24
CA THR A 56 -21.64 4.77 26.55
C THR A 56 -20.25 4.14 26.41
N VAL A 57 -19.34 4.52 27.30
CA VAL A 57 -18.00 3.95 27.46
C VAL A 57 -17.89 3.32 28.84
N LYS A 58 -17.29 2.13 28.92
CA LYS A 58 -17.09 1.40 30.17
C LYS A 58 -15.63 1.01 30.35
N VAL A 59 -15.07 1.34 31.51
CA VAL A 59 -13.69 1.02 31.88
C VAL A 59 -13.70 -0.07 32.95
N TYR A 60 -13.00 -1.16 32.69
CA TYR A 60 -12.70 -2.22 33.65
C TYR A 60 -11.32 -1.98 34.23
N ILE A 61 -11.23 -2.05 35.54
CA ILE A 61 -10.00 -1.82 36.27
C ILE A 61 -9.69 -3.13 36.99
N ASN A 62 -8.55 -3.73 36.68
CA ASN A 62 -8.07 -4.95 37.33
C ASN A 62 -6.72 -4.75 38.02
N ASP A 63 -5.96 -3.72 37.61
CA ASP A 63 -4.66 -3.41 38.17
C ASP A 63 -4.73 -3.06 39.67
N PRO A 64 -3.95 -3.73 40.53
CA PRO A 64 -4.00 -3.51 41.98
C PRO A 64 -3.35 -2.18 42.40
N ILE A 65 -2.37 -1.66 41.65
CA ILE A 65 -1.71 -0.38 41.95
C ILE A 65 -2.68 0.77 41.68
N VAL A 66 -3.40 0.71 40.54
CA VAL A 66 -4.48 1.66 40.25
C VAL A 66 -5.56 1.60 41.33
N LYS A 67 -6.04 0.41 41.71
CA LYS A 67 -7.07 0.24 42.76
C LYS A 67 -6.65 0.74 44.14
N GLU A 68 -5.41 0.48 44.56
CA GLU A 68 -4.95 0.82 45.92
C GLU A 68 -4.49 2.30 46.04
N HIS A 69 -4.05 2.93 44.95
CA HIS A 69 -3.35 4.22 45.03
C HIS A 69 -3.95 5.36 44.22
N ALA A 70 -4.76 5.12 43.18
CA ALA A 70 -5.36 6.21 42.41
C ALA A 70 -6.40 6.96 43.27
N GLN A 71 -6.51 8.27 43.02
CA GLN A 71 -7.40 9.17 43.75
C GLN A 71 -8.35 9.92 42.80
N TYR A 72 -7.96 10.08 41.53
CA TYR A 72 -8.71 10.77 40.50
C TYR A 72 -8.53 10.06 39.15
N VAL A 73 -9.54 10.22 38.28
CA VAL A 73 -9.51 9.82 36.88
C VAL A 73 -9.69 11.08 36.03
N GLU A 74 -8.82 11.26 35.03
CA GLU A 74 -9.05 12.22 33.94
C GLU A 74 -9.51 11.43 32.72
N ILE A 75 -10.56 11.94 32.07
CA ILE A 75 -11.02 11.45 30.76
C ILE A 75 -10.71 12.53 29.74
N PHE A 76 -9.95 12.16 28.71
CA PHE A 76 -9.65 12.99 27.55
C PHE A 76 -10.17 12.31 26.29
N ALA A 77 -10.75 13.08 25.38
CA ALA A 77 -11.57 12.52 24.31
C ALA A 77 -11.53 13.33 22.99
N GLY A 78 -10.49 14.16 22.79
CA GLY A 78 -10.40 15.06 21.61
C GLY A 78 -11.45 16.16 21.64
N ASN A 79 -12.04 16.46 20.47
CA ASN A 79 -13.16 17.41 20.31
C ASN A 79 -14.51 16.81 20.75
N SER A 80 -14.53 16.05 21.85
CA SER A 80 -15.68 15.23 22.23
C SER A 80 -16.07 15.44 23.69
N HIS A 81 -17.38 15.36 23.94
CA HIS A 81 -17.96 15.83 25.18
C HIS A 81 -18.35 14.64 26.05
N VAL A 82 -17.77 14.60 27.25
CA VAL A 82 -17.98 13.56 28.25
C VAL A 82 -19.06 14.02 29.23
N TYR A 83 -20.02 13.15 29.53
CA TYR A 83 -21.14 13.43 30.43
C TYR A 83 -21.41 12.25 31.36
N SER A 84 -21.97 12.54 32.53
CA SER A 84 -22.09 11.58 33.63
C SER A 84 -23.37 10.76 33.54
N LEU A 85 -23.24 9.43 33.50
CA LEU A 85 -24.39 8.51 33.50
C LEU A 85 -24.99 8.30 34.91
N SER A 86 -24.18 8.48 35.95
CA SER A 86 -24.56 8.32 37.36
C SER A 86 -24.99 9.61 38.04
N GLY A 87 -24.76 10.77 37.42
CA GLY A 87 -24.92 12.08 38.05
C GLY A 87 -23.74 12.49 38.95
N ASN A 88 -22.61 11.77 38.91
CA ASN A 88 -21.35 12.26 39.46
C ASN A 88 -20.96 13.59 38.80
N GLU A 89 -20.57 14.59 39.59
CA GLU A 89 -20.05 15.86 39.08
C GLU A 89 -18.68 15.65 38.40
N PHE A 90 -18.63 15.91 37.10
CA PHE A 90 -17.38 16.19 36.40
C PHE A 90 -17.01 17.66 36.61
N SER A 91 -15.71 17.96 36.63
CA SER A 91 -15.24 19.34 36.61
C SER A 91 -14.15 19.52 35.57
N ARG A 92 -14.37 20.47 34.66
CA ARG A 92 -13.43 20.92 33.64
C ARG A 92 -12.21 21.55 34.29
N SER A 93 -11.01 21.10 33.90
CA SER A 93 -9.81 21.90 34.14
C SER A 93 -9.90 23.20 33.31
N SER A 94 -9.35 24.31 33.83
CA SER A 94 -9.49 25.63 33.19
C SER A 94 -8.55 25.83 31.98
N GLY A 95 -8.28 24.77 31.22
CA GLY A 95 -7.14 24.62 30.30
C GLY A 95 -7.50 24.40 28.82
N GLY A 96 -8.64 24.89 28.34
CA GLY A 96 -8.95 25.06 26.91
C GLY A 96 -9.33 23.81 26.10
N ASN A 97 -8.85 22.61 26.48
CA ASN A 97 -9.18 21.34 25.83
C ASN A 97 -10.00 20.44 26.76
N PHE A 98 -10.89 19.60 26.21
CA PHE A 98 -11.84 18.80 26.98
C PHE A 98 -11.17 17.68 27.81
N ARG A 99 -10.88 18.03 29.07
CA ARG A 99 -10.43 17.15 30.14
C ARG A 99 -11.42 17.25 31.29
N GLU A 100 -12.20 16.20 31.48
CA GLU A 100 -13.16 16.08 32.59
C GLU A 100 -12.53 15.21 33.68
N THR A 101 -12.35 15.76 34.88
CA THR A 101 -11.84 15.01 36.03
C THR A 101 -12.99 14.56 36.92
N MET A 102 -12.92 13.30 37.39
CA MET A 102 -13.73 12.79 38.49
C MET A 102 -12.85 12.17 39.58
N LYS A 103 -13.38 12.09 40.80
CA LYS A 103 -12.71 11.38 41.91
C LYS A 103 -12.86 9.87 41.75
N TYR A 104 -11.78 9.14 42.00
CA TYR A 104 -11.77 7.67 42.09
C TYR A 104 -11.82 7.23 43.57
N ASN A 105 -12.52 6.14 43.85
CA ASN A 105 -12.67 5.58 45.20
C ASN A 105 -12.37 4.06 45.26
N GLY A 106 -11.72 3.50 44.22
CA GLY A 106 -11.34 2.08 44.16
C GLY A 106 -12.36 1.19 43.45
N GLU A 107 -13.23 1.75 42.60
CA GLU A 107 -14.28 1.04 41.89
C GLU A 107 -13.71 0.03 40.85
N ASP A 108 -14.23 -1.20 40.82
CA ASP A 108 -13.80 -2.22 39.82
C ASP A 108 -14.11 -1.83 38.36
N THR A 109 -15.12 -0.97 38.16
CA THR A 109 -15.52 -0.46 36.84
C THR A 109 -16.04 0.97 36.92
N ILE A 110 -15.79 1.78 35.89
CA ILE A 110 -16.35 3.12 35.70
C ILE A 110 -17.15 3.15 34.40
N GLU A 111 -18.32 3.80 34.41
CA GLU A 111 -19.16 4.00 33.22
C GLU A 111 -19.42 5.50 33.02
N PHE A 112 -19.20 5.99 31.81
CA PHE A 112 -19.47 7.38 31.43
C PHE A 112 -20.05 7.46 30.02
N GLY A 113 -20.64 8.60 29.70
CA GLY A 113 -21.17 8.90 28.38
C GLY A 113 -20.24 9.83 27.60
N PHE A 114 -20.27 9.71 26.28
CA PHE A 114 -19.37 10.36 25.34
C PHE A 114 -20.15 10.75 24.08
N ARG A 115 -19.89 11.94 23.51
CA ARG A 115 -20.37 12.35 22.18
C ARG A 115 -19.19 12.88 21.36
N PRO A 116 -18.85 12.28 20.21
CA PRO A 116 -17.84 12.84 19.31
C PRO A 116 -18.40 14.00 18.48
N GLN A 117 -17.56 15.02 18.26
CA GLN A 117 -17.80 16.16 17.35
C GLN A 117 -16.66 16.30 16.31
N ASP A 118 -16.02 15.18 15.98
CA ASP A 118 -14.90 15.14 15.02
C ASP A 118 -15.40 15.18 13.55
N ARG A 119 -14.53 14.98 12.56
CA ARG A 119 -14.97 14.77 11.16
C ARG A 119 -15.23 13.30 10.85
N VAL A 120 -16.29 13.03 10.08
CA VAL A 120 -16.62 11.68 9.59
C VAL A 120 -15.46 11.13 8.77
N GLY A 121 -15.12 9.86 9.00
CA GLY A 121 -13.99 9.17 8.38
C GLY A 121 -12.66 9.32 9.14
N LEU A 122 -12.54 10.26 10.09
CA LEU A 122 -11.35 10.33 10.93
C LEU A 122 -11.36 9.26 12.03
N SER A 123 -10.15 8.77 12.34
CA SER A 123 -9.88 8.03 13.57
C SER A 123 -9.67 9.03 14.71
N SER A 124 -10.34 8.80 15.83
CA SER A 124 -10.27 9.63 17.04
C SER A 124 -10.26 8.70 18.26
N SER A 125 -9.93 9.18 19.46
CA SER A 125 -9.66 8.29 20.60
C SER A 125 -10.21 8.76 21.94
N VAL A 126 -10.55 7.79 22.79
CA VAL A 126 -10.92 8.00 24.19
C VAL A 126 -9.77 7.50 25.06
N ILE A 127 -9.26 8.38 25.91
CA ILE A 127 -8.14 8.12 26.82
C ILE A 127 -8.61 8.31 28.26
N VAL A 128 -8.34 7.32 29.10
CA VAL A 128 -8.70 7.33 30.53
C VAL A 128 -7.45 7.10 31.37
N THR A 129 -7.13 8.05 32.23
CA THR A 129 -5.87 8.10 32.98
C THR A 129 -6.12 8.24 34.49
N PHE A 130 -5.37 7.49 35.29
CA PHE A 130 -5.54 7.37 36.75
C PHE A 130 -4.36 7.99 37.50
N TYR A 131 -4.63 8.85 38.48
CA TYR A 131 -3.60 9.67 39.13
C TYR A 131 -3.58 9.53 40.66
N ILE A 132 -2.37 9.56 41.23
CA ILE A 132 -2.12 9.98 42.61
C ILE A 132 -1.89 11.49 42.62
N VAL A 133 -2.38 12.21 43.63
CA VAL A 133 -2.25 13.67 43.76
C VAL A 133 -1.67 14.07 45.11
N LYS A 134 -0.86 15.13 45.11
CA LYS A 134 -0.30 15.81 46.29
C LYS A 134 -0.49 17.31 46.15
N GLU A 135 -0.85 17.99 47.25
CA GLU A 135 -0.83 19.45 47.31
C GLU A 135 0.57 19.94 47.70
N SER A 136 1.07 20.98 47.03
CA SER A 136 2.29 21.68 47.45
C SER A 136 2.03 22.52 48.72
N PRO A 137 3.01 22.70 49.63
CA PRO A 137 2.84 23.55 50.83
C PRO A 137 2.54 25.03 50.57
N GLY A 138 2.62 25.51 49.31
CA GLY A 138 2.29 26.87 48.90
C GLY A 138 2.07 26.97 47.39
N LEU A 139 1.80 28.18 46.89
CA LEU A 139 1.58 28.43 45.46
C LEU A 139 2.88 28.49 44.62
N GLU A 140 4.04 28.41 45.26
CA GLU A 140 5.32 28.27 44.57
C GLU A 140 5.46 26.85 43.99
N TRP A 141 6.06 26.76 42.80
CA TRP A 141 6.33 25.51 42.11
C TRP A 141 7.36 24.69 42.90
N PRO A 142 7.02 23.47 43.36
CA PRO A 142 8.00 22.60 44.01
C PRO A 142 8.99 22.05 42.97
N ASP A 143 10.19 21.67 43.43
CA ASP A 143 11.15 20.98 42.58
C ASP A 143 10.64 19.57 42.25
N THR A 144 10.44 19.28 40.97
CA THR A 144 9.99 17.96 40.46
C THR A 144 11.14 17.16 39.84
N SER A 145 12.36 17.70 39.86
CA SER A 145 13.56 17.20 39.17
C SER A 145 14.64 16.60 40.09
N ASP A 146 14.67 16.98 41.37
CA ASP A 146 15.56 16.38 42.38
C ASP A 146 14.99 15.04 42.89
N GLU A 147 15.80 13.96 42.86
CA GLU A 147 15.45 12.64 43.39
C GLU A 147 15.14 12.65 44.91
N GLU A 148 15.67 13.61 45.68
CA GLU A 148 15.34 13.78 47.11
C GLU A 148 14.02 14.56 47.34
N SER A 149 13.37 15.08 46.29
CA SER A 149 12.12 15.84 46.40
C SER A 149 10.90 14.92 46.63
N PRO A 150 9.98 15.29 47.55
CA PRO A 150 8.70 14.59 47.70
C PRO A 150 7.76 14.77 46.48
N PHE A 151 8.13 15.62 45.51
CA PHE A 151 7.43 15.84 44.24
C PHE A 151 8.23 15.36 43.01
N TYR A 152 9.31 14.59 43.20
CA TYR A 152 10.10 14.02 42.10
C TYR A 152 9.22 13.29 41.09
N GLN A 153 9.31 13.68 39.81
CA GLN A 153 8.50 13.18 38.70
C GLN A 153 6.97 13.26 38.92
N TYR A 154 6.47 14.32 39.57
CA TYR A 154 5.05 14.71 39.54
C TYR A 154 4.87 15.87 38.55
N GLY A 155 3.78 15.87 37.79
CA GLY A 155 3.34 17.02 37.00
C GLY A 155 2.58 17.98 37.91
N CYS A 156 3.09 19.19 38.12
CA CYS A 156 2.43 20.21 38.94
C CYS A 156 1.68 21.23 38.06
N HIS A 157 0.59 21.79 38.58
CA HIS A 157 -0.13 22.90 37.97
C HIS A 157 -0.87 23.71 39.03
N HIS A 158 -1.18 24.97 38.73
CA HIS A 158 -2.00 25.82 39.59
C HIS A 158 -3.47 25.54 39.33
N GLU A 159 -4.12 24.81 40.22
CA GLU A 159 -5.49 24.33 40.10
C GLU A 159 -6.48 25.21 40.87
N ARG A 160 -7.69 25.36 40.30
CA ARG A 160 -8.88 26.02 40.87
C ARG A 160 -10.13 25.15 40.83
N ASN A 161 -10.06 23.96 40.22
CA ASN A 161 -11.08 22.92 40.27
C ASN A 161 -11.38 22.52 41.72
N SER A 162 -12.64 22.67 42.15
CA SER A 162 -13.11 22.35 43.51
C SER A 162 -12.91 20.88 43.90
N ILE A 163 -12.85 19.97 42.93
CA ILE A 163 -12.64 18.53 43.16
C ILE A 163 -11.22 18.25 43.67
N MET A 164 -10.21 18.97 43.20
CA MET A 164 -8.82 18.84 43.66
C MET A 164 -8.38 19.93 44.65
N CYS A 165 -8.98 21.12 44.62
CA CYS A 165 -8.58 22.29 45.41
C CYS A 165 -9.77 23.06 45.96
N ASN A 166 -9.90 23.14 47.29
CA ASN A 166 -10.99 23.85 47.98
C ASN A 166 -10.57 25.25 48.50
N LYS A 167 -9.75 25.99 47.76
CA LYS A 167 -9.24 27.34 48.14
C LYS A 167 -9.62 28.38 47.09
N GLU A 168 -10.11 29.54 47.52
CA GLU A 168 -10.57 30.62 46.63
C GLU A 168 -9.48 31.13 45.67
N ASP A 169 -8.23 31.28 46.13
CA ASP A 169 -7.11 31.71 45.28
C ASP A 169 -6.65 30.61 44.30
N GLY A 170 -6.87 29.34 44.67
CA GLY A 170 -6.33 28.13 44.05
C GLY A 170 -5.29 27.39 44.92
N CYS A 171 -4.74 26.31 44.37
CA CYS A 171 -3.74 25.45 45.00
C CYS A 171 -2.68 25.06 43.95
N MET A 172 -1.43 24.86 44.36
CA MET A 172 -0.45 24.19 43.49
C MET A 172 -0.60 22.67 43.69
N ILE A 173 -1.20 22.01 42.70
CA ILE A 173 -1.55 20.58 42.72
C ILE A 173 -0.57 19.81 41.84
N CYS A 174 0.02 18.78 42.43
CA CYS A 174 0.99 17.90 41.78
C CYS A 174 0.39 16.51 41.60
N HIS A 175 0.21 16.08 40.35
CA HIS A 175 -0.35 14.78 39.97
C HIS A 175 0.74 13.84 39.43
N HIS A 176 0.53 12.53 39.57
CA HIS A 176 1.35 11.51 38.96
C HIS A 176 0.44 10.40 38.42
N SER A 177 0.42 10.21 37.09
CA SER A 177 -0.30 9.11 36.45
C SER A 177 0.34 7.76 36.81
N ILE A 178 -0.48 6.79 37.21
CA ILE A 178 -0.06 5.43 37.59
C ILE A 178 -0.76 4.33 36.78
N GLY A 179 -1.57 4.72 35.80
CA GLY A 179 -2.20 3.81 34.84
C GLY A 179 -2.97 4.59 33.79
N GLN A 180 -2.92 4.14 32.55
CA GLN A 180 -3.63 4.74 31.42
C GLN A 180 -4.12 3.65 30.48
N VAL A 181 -5.33 3.81 29.95
CA VAL A 181 -5.87 3.01 28.85
C VAL A 181 -6.47 3.92 27.80
N SER A 182 -6.24 3.63 26.53
CA SER A 182 -6.87 4.31 25.40
C SER A 182 -7.54 3.30 24.47
N LYS A 183 -8.56 3.77 23.74
CA LYS A 183 -9.11 3.05 22.60
C LYS A 183 -9.47 4.04 21.49
N ASP A 184 -9.05 3.68 20.29
CA ASP A 184 -9.34 4.41 19.06
C ASP A 184 -10.65 3.91 18.45
N PHE A 185 -11.35 4.80 17.76
CA PHE A 185 -12.60 4.51 17.06
C PHE A 185 -12.68 5.34 15.77
N ILE A 186 -13.31 4.79 14.74
CA ILE A 186 -13.63 5.52 13.51
C ILE A 186 -14.95 6.25 13.71
N MET A 187 -15.01 7.55 13.40
CA MET A 187 -16.28 8.26 13.39
C MET A 187 -17.00 8.08 12.05
N SER A 188 -18.25 7.63 12.12
CA SER A 188 -19.13 7.34 10.98
C SER A 188 -20.25 8.37 10.88
N ASP A 189 -20.79 8.54 9.67
CA ASP A 189 -22.04 9.29 9.49
C ASP A 189 -23.24 8.50 10.05
N THR A 190 -24.38 9.15 10.19
CA THR A 190 -25.67 8.47 10.38
C THR A 190 -26.32 8.20 9.03
N ASP A 191 -26.86 7.01 8.81
CA ASP A 191 -27.56 6.68 7.55
C ASP A 191 -28.93 7.37 7.52
N GLU A 192 -29.01 8.44 6.73
CA GLU A 192 -30.10 9.42 6.69
C GLU A 192 -31.35 8.92 5.95
N THR A 193 -31.91 7.79 6.41
CA THR A 193 -33.24 7.31 5.95
C THR A 193 -34.38 8.09 6.60
N VAL A 194 -34.33 9.42 6.47
CA VAL A 194 -35.46 10.31 6.79
C VAL A 194 -36.59 10.01 5.81
N SER A 195 -37.72 9.52 6.31
CA SER A 195 -38.90 9.21 5.52
C SER A 195 -39.67 10.48 5.16
N ILE A 196 -39.07 11.32 4.31
CA ILE A 196 -39.70 12.52 3.75
C ILE A 196 -41.00 12.11 3.02
N PRO A 197 -42.13 12.85 3.16
CA PRO A 197 -43.38 12.51 2.49
C PRO A 197 -43.26 12.49 0.95
N ASP A 198 -43.95 11.53 0.30
CA ASP A 198 -43.90 11.12 -1.13
C ASP A 198 -44.20 12.19 -2.22
N ARG A 199 -43.84 13.47 -2.03
CA ARG A 199 -44.31 14.60 -2.85
C ARG A 199 -43.25 15.64 -3.23
N LEU A 200 -42.08 15.64 -2.59
CA LEU A 200 -41.06 16.68 -2.76
C LEU A 200 -39.67 16.04 -2.81
N ASP A 201 -38.99 16.12 -3.95
CA ASP A 201 -37.62 15.63 -4.12
C ASP A 201 -36.63 16.68 -3.60
N PHE A 202 -36.28 16.62 -2.32
CA PHE A 202 -35.33 17.57 -1.70
C PHE A 202 -33.89 17.36 -2.20
N ILE A 203 -33.15 18.47 -2.30
CA ILE A 203 -31.69 18.51 -2.44
C ILE A 203 -31.09 18.59 -1.03
N ASP A 204 -30.23 17.65 -0.68
CA ASP A 204 -29.41 17.70 0.53
C ASP A 204 -28.16 18.56 0.30
N GLU A 205 -27.92 19.53 1.17
CA GLU A 205 -26.73 20.39 1.18
C GLU A 205 -26.09 20.35 2.58
N LYS A 206 -25.01 19.59 2.76
CA LYS A 206 -24.21 19.57 4.00
C LYS A 206 -23.20 20.73 4.01
N THR A 207 -23.20 21.56 5.07
CA THR A 207 -22.23 22.67 5.23
C THR A 207 -21.62 22.73 6.63
N GLU A 208 -20.30 22.60 6.74
CA GLU A 208 -19.57 22.92 7.98
C GLU A 208 -19.58 24.45 8.23
N ASN A 209 -19.98 24.89 9.43
CA ASN A 209 -19.96 26.29 9.83
C ASN A 209 -19.08 26.48 11.07
N ASN A 210 -18.02 27.28 10.96
CA ASN A 210 -16.94 27.41 11.95
C ASN A 210 -17.30 28.12 13.29
N TYR A 211 -18.57 28.21 13.69
CA TYR A 211 -19.00 28.88 14.93
C TYR A 211 -20.25 28.23 15.56
N GLN A 212 -20.03 27.46 16.64
CA GLN A 212 -21.01 27.00 17.66
C GLN A 212 -22.24 26.17 17.20
N SER A 213 -22.62 26.15 15.92
CA SER A 213 -23.53 25.17 15.34
C SER A 213 -22.74 23.92 14.97
N VAL A 214 -22.76 22.89 15.83
CA VAL A 214 -21.80 21.78 15.78
C VAL A 214 -21.91 20.96 14.47
N ALA A 215 -23.12 20.80 13.94
CA ALA A 215 -23.38 20.54 12.53
C ALA A 215 -24.82 20.97 12.20
N SER A 216 -25.08 21.34 10.94
CA SER A 216 -26.43 21.49 10.41
C SER A 216 -26.57 20.74 9.09
N GLN A 217 -27.53 19.82 9.00
CA GLN A 217 -27.99 19.26 7.72
C GLN A 217 -29.07 20.19 7.14
N TYR A 218 -29.03 20.47 5.84
CA TYR A 218 -30.04 21.29 5.16
C TYR A 218 -30.68 20.51 4.00
N LEU A 219 -31.94 20.13 4.17
CA LEU A 219 -32.78 19.67 3.06
C LEU A 219 -33.47 20.88 2.45
N SER A 220 -33.30 21.13 1.15
CA SER A 220 -34.00 22.21 0.44
C SER A 220 -34.80 21.72 -0.78
N TYR A 221 -36.00 22.25 -0.97
CA TYR A 221 -36.84 21.98 -2.13
C TYR A 221 -37.39 23.29 -2.70
N ASN A 222 -37.46 23.39 -4.03
CA ASN A 222 -37.84 24.61 -4.75
C ASN A 222 -38.80 24.28 -5.90
N GLU A 223 -40.06 24.66 -5.76
CA GLU A 223 -41.08 24.50 -6.80
C GLU A 223 -41.38 25.84 -7.47
N LYS A 224 -41.13 25.95 -8.77
CA LYS A 224 -41.58 27.10 -9.56
C LYS A 224 -43.07 26.99 -9.85
N LYS A 225 -43.86 27.87 -9.23
CA LYS A 225 -45.28 28.04 -9.50
C LYS A 225 -45.52 29.27 -10.37
N LYS A 226 -46.49 29.14 -11.28
CA LYS A 226 -47.05 30.26 -12.05
C LYS A 226 -48.22 30.87 -11.29
N TYR A 227 -48.17 32.17 -11.15
CA TYR A 227 -49.20 33.00 -10.53
C TYR A 227 -49.73 34.00 -11.56
N ILE A 228 -50.95 34.47 -11.36
CA ILE A 228 -51.58 35.50 -12.19
C ILE A 228 -51.95 36.66 -11.26
N SER A 229 -51.50 37.89 -11.58
CA SER A 229 -51.80 39.07 -10.77
C SER A 229 -53.29 39.44 -10.81
N GLU A 230 -53.75 40.30 -9.89
CA GLU A 230 -55.08 40.92 -9.97
C GLU A 230 -55.30 41.71 -11.30
N GLN A 231 -54.21 42.04 -12.01
CA GLN A 231 -54.21 42.74 -13.30
C GLN A 231 -54.24 41.77 -14.50
N GLY A 232 -54.03 40.47 -14.28
CA GLY A 232 -54.02 39.43 -15.31
C GLY A 232 -52.63 39.08 -15.86
N ASP A 233 -51.55 39.58 -15.26
CA ASP A 233 -50.18 39.30 -15.69
C ASP A 233 -49.68 37.96 -15.11
N GLU A 234 -49.19 37.05 -15.97
CA GLU A 234 -48.47 35.85 -15.53
C GLU A 234 -47.08 36.19 -14.98
N TYR A 235 -46.75 35.69 -13.79
CA TYR A 235 -45.40 35.70 -13.23
C TYR A 235 -45.05 34.34 -12.60
N GLU A 236 -43.77 33.96 -12.65
CA GLU A 236 -43.25 32.79 -11.95
C GLU A 236 -42.66 33.21 -10.61
N SER A 237 -42.92 32.43 -9.55
CA SER A 237 -42.23 32.54 -8.27
C SER A 237 -41.94 31.15 -7.70
N SER A 238 -40.93 31.06 -6.84
CA SER A 238 -40.53 29.81 -6.17
C SER A 238 -41.19 29.69 -4.80
N ASP A 239 -41.91 28.60 -4.57
CA ASP A 239 -42.11 28.09 -3.21
C ASP A 239 -40.81 27.41 -2.79
N ILE A 240 -40.21 27.83 -1.67
CA ILE A 240 -38.97 27.26 -1.13
C ILE A 240 -39.24 26.66 0.24
N TYR A 241 -38.99 25.37 0.36
CA TYR A 241 -39.02 24.63 1.61
C TYR A 241 -37.58 24.38 2.05
N LYS A 242 -37.27 24.62 3.32
CA LYS A 242 -35.99 24.28 3.94
C LYS A 242 -36.24 23.58 5.26
N ILE A 243 -35.46 22.55 5.55
CA ILE A 243 -35.43 21.88 6.85
C ILE A 243 -33.99 21.83 7.29
N GLU A 244 -33.69 22.45 8.44
CA GLU A 244 -32.39 22.43 9.09
C GLU A 244 -32.48 21.57 10.37
N LEU A 245 -31.63 20.55 10.48
CA LEU A 245 -31.41 19.78 11.70
C LEU A 245 -30.08 20.21 12.32
N THR A 246 -30.10 20.77 13.53
CA THR A 246 -28.93 21.19 14.31
C THR A 246 -28.94 20.51 15.67
N THR A 247 -27.79 20.05 16.17
CA THR A 247 -27.63 19.65 17.58
C THR A 247 -26.81 20.70 18.36
N GLN A 248 -27.20 20.97 19.60
CA GLN A 248 -26.53 21.89 20.51
C GLN A 248 -26.30 21.26 21.90
N GLU A 249 -25.34 21.79 22.63
CA GLU A 249 -25.06 21.41 24.01
C GLU A 249 -25.95 22.11 25.03
N LEU A 250 -26.27 21.38 26.09
CA LEU A 250 -26.87 21.92 27.29
C LEU A 250 -25.76 22.29 28.29
N TRP A 251 -25.42 23.58 28.32
CA TRP A 251 -24.56 24.18 29.36
C TRP A 251 -25.25 24.24 30.73
N ASP A 252 -26.57 24.07 30.73
CA ASP A 252 -27.47 24.23 31.87
C ASP A 252 -28.69 23.30 31.68
N THR A 253 -29.64 23.27 32.62
CA THR A 253 -30.82 22.40 32.44
C THR A 253 -31.69 22.82 31.25
N PHE A 254 -32.41 21.88 30.62
CA PHE A 254 -33.29 22.15 29.46
C PHE A 254 -34.30 23.29 29.69
N GLU A 255 -34.81 23.45 30.92
CA GLU A 255 -35.73 24.56 31.26
C GLU A 255 -35.01 25.92 31.25
N VAL A 256 -33.77 25.98 31.74
CA VAL A 256 -32.95 27.21 31.75
C VAL A 256 -32.48 27.56 30.33
N TYR A 257 -32.14 26.56 29.51
CA TYR A 257 -31.89 26.76 28.08
C TYR A 257 -33.12 27.36 27.37
N LYS A 258 -34.32 26.81 27.63
CA LYS A 258 -35.60 27.30 27.10
C LYS A 258 -35.91 28.73 27.56
N GLU A 259 -35.71 29.06 28.84
CA GLU A 259 -35.92 30.43 29.33
C GLU A 259 -34.96 31.43 28.65
N ASN A 260 -33.67 31.06 28.50
CA ASN A 260 -32.66 31.90 27.85
C ASN A 260 -32.91 32.11 26.34
N ASP A 261 -33.32 31.08 25.59
CA ASP A 261 -33.60 31.20 24.14
C ASP A 261 -34.81 32.13 23.89
N LEU A 262 -35.87 31.97 24.69
CA LEU A 262 -37.08 32.79 24.59
C LEU A 262 -36.86 34.27 24.94
N ASP A 263 -36.00 34.58 25.92
CA ASP A 263 -35.57 35.96 26.19
C ASP A 263 -34.60 36.49 25.09
N GLY A 264 -33.84 35.61 24.45
CA GLY A 264 -32.89 35.93 23.36
C GLY A 264 -33.55 36.41 22.06
N TYR A 265 -34.82 36.06 21.80
CA TYR A 265 -35.54 36.41 20.57
C TYR A 265 -35.94 37.91 20.45
N ILE A 266 -35.53 38.77 21.39
CA ILE A 266 -35.60 40.24 21.25
C ILE A 266 -34.45 40.71 20.34
N GLY A 267 -34.62 40.49 19.03
CA GLY A 267 -33.55 40.56 18.02
C GLY A 267 -32.75 41.88 17.98
N PRO A 268 -31.42 41.84 17.70
CA PRO A 268 -30.52 42.98 17.78
C PRO A 268 -30.60 43.94 16.57
N LYS A 269 -31.81 44.32 16.15
CA LYS A 269 -32.15 45.52 15.37
C LYS A 269 -33.66 45.75 15.38
N ASP A 270 -34.03 46.95 15.83
CA ASP A 270 -35.39 47.51 15.94
C ASP A 270 -36.35 46.76 16.88
N ASN A 271 -36.94 47.50 17.83
CA ASN A 271 -37.84 47.00 18.88
C ASN A 271 -39.24 46.62 18.35
N ILE A 272 -39.31 45.68 17.41
CA ILE A 272 -40.55 45.00 17.05
C ILE A 272 -40.67 43.80 17.99
N LYS A 273 -41.57 43.90 18.98
CA LYS A 273 -42.11 42.67 19.59
C LYS A 273 -42.80 41.89 18.48
N ASN A 274 -42.22 40.78 18.06
CA ASN A 274 -42.87 39.88 17.12
C ASN A 274 -44.05 39.21 17.84
N THR A 275 -45.24 39.81 17.73
CA THR A 275 -46.46 39.40 18.46
C THR A 275 -46.97 38.03 18.06
N ASP A 276 -46.41 37.48 16.99
CA ASP A 276 -46.90 36.30 16.30
C ASP A 276 -46.04 35.07 16.59
N VAL A 277 -45.04 35.19 17.49
CA VAL A 277 -44.29 34.06 18.04
C VAL A 277 -45.20 33.28 18.99
N THR A 278 -45.61 32.07 18.62
CA THR A 278 -46.30 31.15 19.53
C THR A 278 -45.37 30.04 20.01
N THR A 279 -45.27 29.87 21.31
CA THR A 279 -44.57 28.76 21.97
C THR A 279 -45.55 27.69 22.45
N ASN A 280 -45.21 26.41 22.31
CA ASN A 280 -45.98 25.31 22.90
C ASN A 280 -45.05 24.24 23.50
N ASP A 281 -45.35 23.79 24.72
CA ASP A 281 -44.66 22.67 25.35
C ASP A 281 -45.14 21.32 24.80
N LEU A 282 -44.19 20.42 24.55
CA LEU A 282 -44.39 19.14 23.89
C LEU A 282 -43.67 18.00 24.63
N SER A 283 -44.02 16.76 24.31
CA SER A 283 -43.35 15.56 24.78
C SER A 283 -42.82 14.78 23.57
N ALA A 284 -41.50 14.62 23.47
CA ALA A 284 -40.86 13.90 22.37
C ALA A 284 -40.37 12.51 22.81
N SER A 285 -40.79 11.46 22.10
CA SER A 285 -40.51 10.07 22.44
C SER A 285 -39.64 9.40 21.37
N GLY A 286 -38.44 8.95 21.76
CA GLY A 286 -37.52 8.15 20.97
C GLY A 286 -36.54 7.41 21.90
N SER A 287 -35.60 6.63 21.36
CA SER A 287 -34.50 6.07 22.17
C SER A 287 -33.51 7.16 22.59
N GLU A 288 -33.42 8.21 21.78
CA GLU A 288 -32.42 9.27 21.77
C GLU A 288 -32.95 10.58 22.37
N LEU A 289 -34.19 10.60 22.88
CA LEU A 289 -34.87 11.76 23.47
C LEU A 289 -35.51 11.41 24.82
N THR A 290 -35.54 12.35 25.76
CA THR A 290 -35.89 12.10 27.18
C THR A 290 -37.33 12.43 27.58
N GLY A 291 -38.19 12.77 26.61
CA GLY A 291 -39.59 13.13 26.87
C GLY A 291 -39.88 14.62 26.95
N LYS A 292 -38.88 15.51 26.89
CA LYS A 292 -39.10 16.97 26.87
C LYS A 292 -38.88 17.58 25.49
N ALA A 293 -39.77 18.47 25.09
CA ALA A 293 -39.58 19.35 23.93
C ALA A 293 -40.39 20.65 24.06
N TYR A 294 -40.05 21.67 23.28
CA TYR A 294 -40.91 22.83 23.03
C TYR A 294 -40.76 23.30 21.58
N GLU A 295 -41.83 23.84 21.00
CA GLU A 295 -41.84 24.42 19.66
C GLU A 295 -42.00 25.95 19.70
N MET A 296 -41.49 26.61 18.65
CA MET A 296 -41.69 28.02 18.33
C MET A 296 -42.18 28.14 16.88
N VAL A 297 -43.16 29.01 16.64
CA VAL A 297 -43.65 29.31 15.29
C VAL A 297 -43.79 30.82 15.12
N TYR A 298 -43.27 31.39 14.04
CA TYR A 298 -43.43 32.82 13.71
C TYR A 298 -43.40 33.08 12.19
N ASN A 299 -43.97 34.23 11.79
CA ASN A 299 -43.98 34.68 10.40
C ASN A 299 -42.92 35.78 10.17
N GLY A 300 -42.34 35.80 8.97
CA GLY A 300 -41.58 36.93 8.45
C GLY A 300 -42.49 38.10 8.02
N PRO A 301 -41.97 39.33 7.94
CA PRO A 301 -42.75 40.49 7.51
C PRO A 301 -43.10 40.43 6.02
N LEU A 302 -44.37 40.74 5.70
CA LEU A 302 -44.88 40.80 4.33
C LEU A 302 -44.04 41.72 3.44
N ASN A 303 -43.45 41.16 2.39
CA ASN A 303 -42.66 41.90 1.39
C ASN A 303 -43.40 41.96 0.05
N PRO A 304 -44.09 43.08 -0.28
CA PRO A 304 -44.92 43.15 -1.48
C PRO A 304 -44.07 43.37 -2.74
N GLN A 305 -44.05 42.38 -3.64
CA GLN A 305 -43.48 42.51 -4.98
C GLN A 305 -44.52 42.14 -6.04
N ASN A 306 -44.61 42.94 -7.11
CA ASN A 306 -45.43 42.70 -8.30
C ASN A 306 -46.89 42.28 -8.05
N GLY A 307 -47.51 42.80 -6.98
CA GLY A 307 -48.91 42.53 -6.62
C GLY A 307 -49.12 41.31 -5.72
N ALA A 308 -48.04 40.63 -5.31
CA ALA A 308 -48.08 39.42 -4.50
C ALA A 308 -47.54 39.64 -3.08
N ASP A 309 -48.09 38.89 -2.12
CA ASP A 309 -47.62 38.88 -0.72
C ASP A 309 -46.70 37.67 -0.49
N PHE A 310 -45.42 37.93 -0.22
CA PHE A 310 -44.45 36.92 0.20
C PHE A 310 -44.52 36.71 1.72
N ILE A 311 -44.60 35.47 2.18
CA ILE A 311 -44.51 35.10 3.60
C ILE A 311 -43.47 33.99 3.77
N ASP A 312 -42.54 34.23 4.70
CA ASP A 312 -41.66 33.21 5.27
C ASP A 312 -42.29 32.69 6.56
N ILE A 313 -42.63 31.41 6.62
CA ILE A 313 -43.11 30.75 7.84
C ILE A 313 -41.94 29.99 8.46
N TYR A 314 -41.61 30.30 9.70
CA TYR A 314 -40.58 29.61 10.48
C TYR A 314 -41.22 28.77 11.58
N TYR A 315 -40.85 27.50 11.64
CA TYR A 315 -41.17 26.56 12.72
C TYR A 315 -39.85 26.02 13.29
N GLN A 316 -39.71 25.97 14.61
CA GLN A 316 -38.53 25.42 15.27
C GLN A 316 -38.97 24.50 16.41
N LEU A 317 -38.46 23.27 16.48
CA LEU A 317 -38.63 22.37 17.63
C LEU A 317 -37.30 22.18 18.35
N PHE A 318 -37.31 22.22 19.67
CA PHE A 318 -36.18 21.93 20.56
C PHE A 318 -36.53 20.71 21.43
N ALA A 319 -35.67 19.70 21.54
CA ALA A 319 -35.93 18.48 22.33
C ALA A 319 -34.70 18.01 23.15
N GLU A 320 -34.90 17.61 24.41
CA GLU A 320 -33.83 17.16 25.34
C GLU A 320 -33.35 15.75 24.99
N MET A 321 -32.09 15.61 24.59
CA MET A 321 -31.48 14.35 24.15
C MET A 321 -31.22 13.36 25.29
N SER A 322 -31.23 12.07 24.95
CA SER A 322 -31.03 10.92 25.85
C SER A 322 -29.59 10.40 25.78
N PRO A 323 -28.96 10.06 26.92
CA PRO A 323 -29.47 10.24 28.28
C PRO A 323 -29.49 11.72 28.71
N LYS A 324 -30.25 12.00 29.77
CA LYS A 324 -30.55 13.36 30.23
C LYS A 324 -29.29 14.20 30.46
N GLY A 325 -29.32 15.44 29.97
CA GLY A 325 -28.18 16.37 30.03
C GLY A 325 -27.20 16.24 28.86
N SER A 326 -27.39 15.29 27.95
CA SER A 326 -26.51 15.17 26.78
C SER A 326 -26.64 16.31 25.77
N GLY A 327 -27.81 16.98 25.63
CA GLY A 327 -27.94 18.16 24.76
C GLY A 327 -29.37 18.46 24.29
N VAL A 328 -29.48 19.35 23.30
CA VAL A 328 -30.72 19.70 22.59
C VAL A 328 -30.61 19.33 21.11
N MET A 329 -31.62 18.65 20.58
CA MET A 329 -31.86 18.53 19.15
C MET A 329 -32.79 19.66 18.70
N ILE A 330 -32.42 20.38 17.65
CA ILE A 330 -33.14 21.54 17.11
C ILE A 330 -33.52 21.25 15.65
N VAL A 331 -34.80 21.34 15.30
CA VAL A 331 -35.29 21.16 13.93
C VAL A 331 -36.03 22.41 13.48
N LYS A 332 -35.45 23.14 12.52
CA LYS A 332 -35.99 24.39 11.97
C LYS A 332 -36.56 24.11 10.58
N ALA A 333 -37.87 24.20 10.41
CA ALA A 333 -38.51 24.18 9.10
C ALA A 333 -38.87 25.61 8.67
N THR A 334 -38.50 25.98 7.44
CA THR A 334 -38.88 27.24 6.80
C THR A 334 -39.67 26.96 5.53
N ARG A 335 -40.84 27.58 5.36
CA ARG A 335 -41.57 27.62 4.09
C ARG A 335 -41.68 29.07 3.63
N GLN A 336 -40.96 29.43 2.57
CA GLN A 336 -41.18 30.64 1.79
C GLN A 336 -42.23 30.33 0.71
N THR A 337 -43.30 31.11 0.63
CA THR A 337 -44.36 30.90 -0.36
C THR A 337 -45.06 32.23 -0.71
N VAL A 338 -45.76 32.26 -1.83
CA VAL A 338 -46.43 33.46 -2.34
C VAL A 338 -47.95 33.28 -2.28
N PHE A 339 -48.64 34.21 -1.64
CA PHE A 339 -50.09 34.18 -1.48
C PHE A 339 -50.79 35.20 -2.37
N GLU A 340 -51.99 34.84 -2.83
CA GLU A 340 -53.02 35.83 -3.16
C GLU A 340 -53.31 36.67 -1.92
N LYS A 341 -53.40 37.98 -2.10
CA LYS A 341 -53.41 38.98 -1.03
C LYS A 341 -54.46 38.69 0.06
N GLY A 342 -53.98 38.31 1.25
CA GLY A 342 -54.81 38.02 2.41
C GLY A 342 -55.42 36.60 2.49
N THR A 343 -54.92 35.62 1.73
CA THR A 343 -55.45 34.24 1.75
C THR A 343 -54.71 33.26 2.66
N GLY A 344 -53.47 33.56 3.08
CA GLY A 344 -52.60 32.66 3.86
C GLY A 344 -53.26 32.13 5.14
N SER A 345 -53.31 30.81 5.28
CA SER A 345 -54.32 30.17 6.13
C SER A 345 -53.79 29.47 7.39
N LYS A 346 -54.58 29.48 8.47
CA LYS A 346 -54.29 28.71 9.70
C LYS A 346 -54.30 27.18 9.48
N ALA A 347 -54.82 26.71 8.35
CA ALA A 347 -54.74 25.30 7.96
C ALA A 347 -53.32 24.92 7.52
N GLU A 348 -52.58 25.81 6.86
CA GLU A 348 -51.22 25.54 6.38
C GLU A 348 -50.20 25.54 7.51
N LEU A 349 -50.35 26.42 8.52
CA LEU A 349 -49.56 26.34 9.76
C LEU A 349 -49.72 24.98 10.45
N ASN A 350 -50.93 24.42 10.45
CA ASN A 350 -51.19 23.09 10.99
C ASN A 350 -50.64 21.98 10.08
N ALA A 351 -50.61 22.16 8.76
CA ALA A 351 -49.99 21.23 7.82
C ALA A 351 -48.47 21.16 8.04
N VAL A 352 -47.77 22.30 8.04
CA VAL A 352 -46.32 22.37 8.32
C VAL A 352 -45.98 21.75 9.68
N ARG A 353 -46.74 22.07 10.74
CA ARG A 353 -46.57 21.39 12.05
C ARG A 353 -46.75 19.87 11.93
N SER A 354 -47.79 19.41 11.23
CA SER A 354 -48.08 17.97 11.10
C SER A 354 -46.98 17.24 10.30
N ASP A 355 -46.48 17.84 9.23
CA ASP A 355 -45.44 17.26 8.39
C ASP A 355 -44.10 17.19 9.13
N VAL A 356 -43.73 18.23 9.89
CA VAL A 356 -42.54 18.22 10.74
C VAL A 356 -42.67 17.20 11.89
N LEU A 357 -43.81 17.14 12.57
CA LEU A 357 -44.05 16.13 13.62
C LEU A 357 -44.05 14.70 13.07
N ASN A 358 -44.58 14.47 11.87
CA ASN A 358 -44.48 13.18 11.17
C ASN A 358 -43.02 12.85 10.86
N MET A 359 -42.28 13.78 10.26
CA MET A 359 -40.86 13.61 9.92
C MET A 359 -40.03 13.26 11.17
N LEU A 360 -40.22 13.99 12.27
CA LEU A 360 -39.59 13.71 13.58
C LEU A 360 -39.96 12.32 14.12
N SER A 361 -41.22 11.90 14.03
CA SER A 361 -41.65 10.56 14.45
C SER A 361 -41.11 9.45 13.53
N SER A 362 -40.75 9.81 12.29
CA SER A 362 -40.11 8.93 11.31
C SER A 362 -38.59 8.94 11.38
N TYR A 363 -37.99 9.89 12.12
CA TYR A 363 -36.54 10.06 12.30
C TYR A 363 -35.98 8.96 13.20
N LYS A 364 -35.97 7.74 12.66
CA LYS A 364 -35.28 6.62 13.25
C LYS A 364 -33.78 6.80 12.99
N LEU A 365 -33.00 6.98 14.06
CA LEU A 365 -31.58 6.65 14.05
C LEU A 365 -31.38 5.12 14.09
N SER A 366 -32.13 4.37 13.27
CA SER A 366 -32.17 2.91 13.31
C SER A 366 -31.13 2.30 12.39
N LYS A 367 -29.98 1.96 12.97
CA LYS A 367 -28.90 1.18 12.34
C LYS A 367 -28.37 1.82 11.07
N GLY A 368 -27.38 2.68 11.22
CA GLY A 368 -26.62 3.13 10.06
C GLY A 368 -26.10 1.94 9.27
N LYS A 369 -26.35 1.89 7.95
CA LYS A 369 -25.53 1.05 7.09
C LYS A 369 -24.11 1.58 7.20
N VAL A 370 -23.24 0.82 7.84
CA VAL A 370 -21.80 1.10 7.80
C VAL A 370 -21.42 1.13 6.31
N ILE A 371 -20.95 2.29 5.85
CA ILE A 371 -20.13 2.33 4.64
C ILE A 371 -18.90 1.54 5.04
N ASP A 372 -18.63 0.42 4.36
CA ASP A 372 -17.49 -0.46 4.65
C ASP A 372 -16.18 0.31 4.41
N ASN A 373 -15.77 1.04 5.44
CA ASN A 373 -14.45 1.61 5.55
C ASN A 373 -13.54 0.43 5.84
N LYS A 374 -12.79 -0.02 4.82
CA LYS A 374 -11.89 -1.19 4.86
C LYS A 374 -11.16 -1.25 6.21
N ASP A 375 -11.03 -2.44 6.79
CA ASP A 375 -10.43 -2.65 8.11
C ASP A 375 -8.97 -2.14 8.13
N TYR A 376 -8.81 -0.86 8.48
CA TYR A 376 -7.52 -0.22 8.69
C TYR A 376 -6.86 -0.84 9.92
N ASP A 377 -5.73 -1.51 9.73
CA ASP A 377 -5.02 -2.27 10.78
C ASP A 377 -4.23 -1.36 11.75
N TYR A 378 -4.90 -0.31 12.24
CA TYR A 378 -4.38 0.70 13.18
C TYR A 378 -4.75 0.41 14.64
N PHE A 379 -5.31 -0.76 14.97
CA PHE A 379 -5.69 -1.14 16.34
C PHE A 379 -4.49 -1.53 17.21
N SER A 380 -3.53 -0.62 17.40
CA SER A 380 -2.46 -0.78 18.39
C SER A 380 -2.98 -0.47 19.79
N PHE A 381 -3.61 -1.47 20.42
CA PHE A 381 -4.11 -1.36 21.79
C PHE A 381 -2.97 -1.14 22.78
N LYS A 382 -2.87 0.05 23.40
CA LYS A 382 -1.78 0.39 24.32
C LYS A 382 -2.31 0.85 25.68
N TRP A 383 -1.99 0.10 26.73
CA TRP A 383 -1.88 0.65 28.09
C TRP A 383 -0.40 0.89 28.42
N TYR A 384 -0.14 1.64 29.50
CA TYR A 384 1.18 2.15 29.85
C TYR A 384 1.35 2.21 31.41
N VAL A 385 2.58 2.12 32.01
CA VAL A 385 2.93 2.50 33.44
C VAL A 385 4.38 3.09 33.72
N LYS A 386 4.56 4.42 33.67
CA LYS A 386 5.77 5.34 33.80
C LYS A 386 7.00 5.23 32.85
N GLY A 387 7.46 6.37 32.29
CA GLY A 387 8.63 6.56 31.41
C GLY A 387 8.57 7.91 30.62
N GLU A 388 9.68 8.62 30.42
CA GLU A 388 9.74 10.08 30.13
C GLU A 388 10.74 10.39 28.96
N SER A 389 10.67 11.40 28.07
CA SER A 389 9.78 12.57 27.71
C SER A 389 10.12 13.00 26.24
N LYS A 390 9.74 14.12 25.56
CA LYS A 390 9.14 15.45 25.87
C LYS A 390 8.29 16.04 24.68
N GLU A 391 8.65 17.17 24.06
CA GLU A 391 7.78 18.10 23.25
C GLU A 391 8.59 19.04 22.32
N GLU A 392 7.98 19.58 21.24
CA GLU A 392 8.05 21.01 20.83
C GLU A 392 6.83 21.42 19.94
N GLU A 393 6.70 22.70 19.54
CA GLU A 393 5.49 23.31 18.92
C GLU A 393 5.43 23.21 17.37
N THR A 394 4.35 23.70 16.73
CA THR A 394 4.19 23.70 15.25
C THR A 394 4.23 25.11 14.65
N THR A 395 5.10 25.31 13.66
CA THR A 395 5.17 26.51 12.80
C THR A 395 4.61 26.21 11.40
N GLU A 396 4.82 27.13 10.45
CA GLU A 396 4.44 27.02 9.03
C GLU A 396 4.74 25.61 8.46
N GLU A 397 3.74 24.88 7.96
CA GLU A 397 3.94 23.51 7.50
C GLU A 397 4.77 23.43 6.21
N TYR A 398 6.05 23.12 6.39
CA TYR A 398 6.93 22.68 5.32
C TYR A 398 6.45 21.32 4.77
N TYR A 399 6.67 21.08 3.49
CA TYR A 399 6.41 19.79 2.86
C TYR A 399 7.49 19.46 1.82
N VAL A 400 7.65 18.16 1.54
CA VAL A 400 8.43 17.65 0.41
C VAL A 400 7.46 17.07 -0.60
N ALA A 401 7.55 17.49 -1.86
CA ALA A 401 6.69 17.00 -2.93
C ALA A 401 7.50 16.64 -4.18
N GLY A 402 6.90 15.93 -5.12
CA GLY A 402 7.53 15.63 -6.40
C GLY A 402 6.83 14.50 -7.15
N HIS A 403 7.38 14.15 -8.30
CA HIS A 403 6.92 13.04 -9.13
C HIS A 403 7.98 11.92 -9.17
N ILE A 404 7.54 10.67 -9.23
CA ILE A 404 8.39 9.49 -9.35
C ILE A 404 7.97 8.66 -10.56
N SER A 405 8.91 8.47 -11.49
CA SER A 405 8.71 7.62 -12.67
C SER A 405 9.79 6.56 -12.85
N ASP A 406 9.48 5.57 -13.67
CA ASP A 406 10.41 4.53 -14.13
C ASP A 406 11.45 5.08 -15.16
N TYR A 407 12.06 4.20 -15.95
CA TYR A 407 12.94 4.56 -17.08
C TYR A 407 12.19 5.12 -18.31
N TYR A 408 10.98 4.63 -18.58
CA TYR A 408 10.11 4.99 -19.71
C TYR A 408 9.22 6.23 -19.47
N ASP A 409 9.29 6.82 -18.27
CA ASP A 409 8.43 7.91 -17.77
C ASP A 409 7.00 7.46 -17.36
N HIS A 410 6.79 6.18 -17.07
CA HIS A 410 5.58 5.67 -16.41
C HIS A 410 5.59 6.04 -14.91
N PRO A 411 4.44 6.38 -14.29
CA PRO A 411 4.37 6.69 -12.86
C PRO A 411 4.65 5.46 -11.99
N LEU A 412 5.41 5.63 -10.91
CA LEU A 412 5.51 4.61 -9.87
C LEU A 412 4.47 4.91 -8.79
N SER A 413 3.26 4.39 -9.02
CA SER A 413 2.07 4.66 -8.21
C SER A 413 2.08 3.97 -6.85
N TYR A 414 1.46 4.58 -5.83
CA TYR A 414 1.29 4.01 -4.48
C TYR A 414 2.60 3.61 -3.77
N MET A 415 3.72 4.20 -4.19
CA MET A 415 5.06 3.93 -3.68
C MET A 415 5.31 4.62 -2.34
N LYS A 416 5.77 3.86 -1.35
CA LYS A 416 6.12 4.38 -0.01
C LYS A 416 7.36 5.28 -0.03
N ILE A 417 7.20 6.53 0.39
CA ILE A 417 8.24 7.56 0.41
C ILE A 417 8.50 8.01 1.86
N ILE A 418 9.78 8.07 2.24
CA ILE A 418 10.21 8.54 3.57
C ILE A 418 11.10 9.78 3.40
N ALA A 419 10.66 10.93 3.90
CA ALA A 419 11.49 12.12 4.05
C ALA A 419 12.19 12.12 5.41
N LYS A 420 13.50 12.36 5.45
CA LYS A 420 14.27 12.39 6.70
C LYS A 420 14.96 13.74 6.91
N VAL A 421 14.67 14.40 8.04
CA VAL A 421 15.20 15.73 8.41
C VAL A 421 15.64 15.69 9.87
N ASP A 422 16.87 16.12 10.18
CA ASP A 422 17.47 16.11 11.53
C ASP A 422 17.31 14.80 12.34
N ASN A 423 17.16 13.68 11.62
CA ASN A 423 16.89 12.30 12.06
C ASN A 423 15.41 11.93 12.33
N ILE A 424 14.47 12.88 12.27
CA ILE A 424 13.03 12.59 12.21
C ILE A 424 12.70 12.02 10.82
N GLU A 425 11.88 10.98 10.75
CA GLU A 425 11.38 10.37 9.52
C GLU A 425 9.89 10.68 9.38
N TYR A 426 9.50 11.18 8.21
CA TYR A 426 8.14 11.55 7.82
C TYR A 426 7.73 10.66 6.64
N GLU A 427 6.57 10.03 6.70
CA GLU A 427 6.12 9.07 5.71
C GLU A 427 4.98 9.63 4.84
N GLY A 428 4.94 9.20 3.58
CA GLY A 428 3.83 9.43 2.66
C GLY A 428 3.96 8.49 1.46
N TYR A 429 3.08 8.66 0.48
CA TYR A 429 2.98 7.76 -0.68
C TYR A 429 2.84 8.57 -1.96
N THR A 430 3.13 7.97 -3.11
CA THR A 430 2.66 8.50 -4.40
C THR A 430 1.19 8.16 -4.64
N ASP A 431 0.49 8.99 -5.42
CA ASP A 431 -0.82 8.71 -5.99
C ASP A 431 -0.72 7.78 -7.23
N ASP A 432 -1.81 7.62 -7.96
CA ASP A 432 -1.87 6.85 -9.22
C ASP A 432 -1.03 7.46 -10.35
N GLU A 433 -0.86 8.78 -10.35
CA GLU A 433 -0.01 9.54 -11.28
C GLU A 433 1.45 9.67 -10.79
N GLY A 434 1.85 8.91 -9.76
CA GLY A 434 3.24 8.88 -9.27
C GLY A 434 3.68 10.16 -8.55
N VAL A 435 2.76 11.05 -8.17
CA VAL A 435 3.01 12.30 -7.45
C VAL A 435 2.86 12.08 -5.95
N TYR A 436 3.78 12.60 -5.14
CA TYR A 436 3.70 12.54 -3.67
C TYR A 436 3.77 13.94 -3.05
N MET A 437 3.22 14.05 -1.83
CA MET A 437 3.39 15.19 -0.93
C MET A 437 3.47 14.71 0.52
N ILE A 438 4.60 14.96 1.18
CA ILE A 438 4.86 14.59 2.59
C ILE A 438 4.88 15.87 3.42
N PRO A 439 3.89 16.11 4.31
CA PRO A 439 3.97 17.20 5.28
C PRO A 439 5.06 16.89 6.32
N LEU A 440 5.84 17.92 6.67
CA LEU A 440 6.90 17.86 7.67
C LEU A 440 6.39 18.42 9.00
N THR A 441 5.23 17.95 9.45
CA THR A 441 4.50 18.48 10.61
C THR A 441 5.37 18.45 11.87
N GLY A 442 5.59 19.61 12.49
CA GLY A 442 6.51 19.77 13.62
C GLY A 442 7.96 20.15 13.27
N LEU A 443 8.30 20.31 11.99
CA LEU A 443 9.61 20.82 11.59
C LEU A 443 9.65 22.36 11.62
N GLU A 444 10.24 22.94 12.66
CA GLU A 444 10.58 24.36 12.67
C GLU A 444 11.83 24.68 11.82
N LEU A 445 11.75 25.77 11.05
CA LEU A 445 12.91 26.48 10.47
C LEU A 445 12.94 27.94 10.93
N LYS A 446 14.12 28.49 11.18
CA LYS A 446 14.32 29.92 11.45
C LYS A 446 14.73 30.69 10.19
N GLU A 447 14.48 32.01 10.14
CA GLU A 447 14.77 32.83 8.96
C GLU A 447 16.24 32.69 8.51
N GLY A 448 16.45 32.18 7.29
CA GLY A 448 17.78 31.90 6.74
C GLY A 448 18.43 30.59 7.19
N GLU A 449 17.68 29.69 7.85
CA GLU A 449 18.09 28.30 8.10
C GLU A 449 17.88 27.42 6.86
N GLU A 450 18.78 26.44 6.70
CA GLU A 450 18.71 25.39 5.68
C GLU A 450 18.87 24.03 6.39
N LYS A 451 18.04 23.03 6.08
CA LYS A 451 18.20 21.64 6.56
C LYS A 451 18.55 20.71 5.40
N ASP A 452 19.43 19.75 5.64
CA ASP A 452 19.66 18.65 4.71
C ASP A 452 18.49 17.65 4.81
N VAL A 453 17.69 17.52 3.76
CA VAL A 453 16.63 16.52 3.64
C VAL A 453 17.17 15.31 2.88
N ALA A 454 16.97 14.11 3.43
CA ALA A 454 17.21 12.85 2.73
C ALA A 454 15.88 12.16 2.44
N LEU A 455 15.49 12.12 1.17
CA LEU A 455 14.25 11.51 0.72
C LEU A 455 14.53 10.11 0.16
N PHE A 456 13.82 9.10 0.64
CA PHE A 456 13.95 7.70 0.26
C PHE A 456 12.65 7.23 -0.41
N ALA A 457 12.75 6.74 -1.65
CA ALA A 457 11.69 5.99 -2.31
C ALA A 457 11.92 4.50 -2.04
N MET A 458 11.00 3.90 -1.30
CA MET A 458 10.99 2.49 -0.91
C MET A 458 10.17 1.72 -1.96
N PHE A 459 10.64 0.56 -2.41
CA PHE A 459 9.96 -0.19 -3.47
C PHE A 459 8.88 -1.12 -2.90
N ASP A 460 7.99 -0.48 -2.15
CA ASP A 460 6.89 -1.07 -1.40
C ASP A 460 5.58 -0.43 -1.94
N TYR A 461 4.53 -1.22 -2.19
CA TYR A 461 3.27 -0.73 -2.79
C TYR A 461 2.14 -0.69 -1.77
N TYR A 462 1.73 0.51 -1.36
CA TYR A 462 0.80 0.78 -0.28
C TYR A 462 -0.50 1.43 -0.78
N ARG A 463 -1.61 0.68 -0.80
CA ARG A 463 -2.92 1.16 -1.26
C ARG A 463 -4.04 0.74 -0.32
N ASN A 464 -5.01 1.62 -0.09
CA ASN A 464 -6.15 1.37 0.80
C ASN A 464 -5.75 0.91 2.23
N GLY A 465 -4.58 1.33 2.73
CA GLY A 465 -4.02 0.92 4.03
C GLY A 465 -3.12 -0.32 4.00
N ASN A 466 -3.22 -1.16 2.98
CA ASN A 466 -2.48 -2.43 2.86
C ASN A 466 -1.21 -2.29 2.02
N ASN A 467 -0.16 -3.01 2.38
CA ASN A 467 1.04 -3.19 1.55
C ASN A 467 0.89 -4.49 0.74
N TYR A 468 0.80 -4.42 -0.60
CA TYR A 468 0.56 -5.60 -1.43
C TYR A 468 1.85 -6.29 -1.87
N PHE A 469 2.95 -5.56 -2.04
CA PHE A 469 4.25 -6.16 -2.36
C PHE A 469 5.44 -5.29 -1.95
N ASP A 470 6.55 -5.95 -1.60
CA ASP A 470 7.86 -5.34 -1.34
C ASP A 470 8.90 -5.88 -2.32
N THR A 471 9.74 -5.01 -2.89
CA THR A 471 10.81 -5.41 -3.82
C THR A 471 12.17 -5.51 -3.14
N TYR A 472 12.83 -6.67 -3.26
CA TYR A 472 14.12 -6.98 -2.65
C TYR A 472 15.16 -7.38 -3.71
N PHE A 473 16.34 -6.76 -3.67
CA PHE A 473 17.50 -7.16 -4.48
C PHE A 473 18.40 -8.16 -3.75
N ARG A 474 19.07 -9.03 -4.51
CA ARG A 474 20.12 -9.93 -4.00
C ARG A 474 21.48 -9.22 -3.90
N LYS A 475 22.07 -9.22 -2.71
CA LYS A 475 23.45 -8.74 -2.48
C LYS A 475 24.49 -9.78 -2.95
N PRO A 476 25.74 -9.35 -3.28
CA PRO A 476 26.84 -10.26 -3.62
C PRO A 476 27.24 -11.29 -2.54
N ASN A 477 26.73 -11.17 -1.31
CA ASN A 477 26.91 -12.18 -0.25
C ASN A 477 25.77 -13.22 -0.18
N GLY A 478 24.84 -13.20 -1.15
CA GLY A 478 23.69 -14.10 -1.23
C GLY A 478 22.51 -13.74 -0.32
N GLN A 479 22.58 -12.65 0.44
CA GLN A 479 21.46 -12.16 1.24
C GLN A 479 20.62 -11.14 0.46
N TYR A 480 19.33 -11.04 0.78
CA TYR A 480 18.45 -10.04 0.18
C TYR A 480 18.30 -8.77 1.02
N SER A 481 17.96 -7.67 0.37
CA SER A 481 17.52 -6.41 0.99
C SER A 481 16.63 -5.60 0.07
N GLN A 482 15.81 -4.78 0.69
CA GLN A 482 14.87 -3.86 0.06
C GLN A 482 15.55 -2.96 -0.99
N VAL A 483 14.90 -2.82 -2.13
CA VAL A 483 15.25 -1.86 -3.19
C VAL A 483 14.84 -0.48 -2.69
N ILE A 484 15.81 0.44 -2.61
CA ILE A 484 15.60 1.81 -2.14
C ILE A 484 16.41 2.74 -3.04
N ALA A 485 15.76 3.75 -3.60
CA ALA A 485 16.43 4.90 -4.20
C ALA A 485 16.36 6.08 -3.21
N TYR A 486 17.42 6.87 -3.09
CA TYR A 486 17.37 8.04 -2.21
C TYR A 486 18.12 9.25 -2.76
N LYS A 487 17.55 10.44 -2.54
CA LYS A 487 18.06 11.73 -2.99
C LYS A 487 18.29 12.61 -1.77
N LYS A 488 19.29 13.50 -1.84
CA LYS A 488 19.54 14.49 -0.79
C LYS A 488 19.52 15.88 -1.40
N ASP A 489 18.77 16.77 -0.78
CA ASP A 489 18.66 18.17 -1.18
C ASP A 489 18.40 19.04 0.07
N LYS A 490 18.14 20.34 -0.11
CA LYS A 490 17.98 21.28 0.99
C LYS A 490 16.60 21.91 1.07
N LEU A 491 15.98 21.82 2.24
CA LEU A 491 14.82 22.63 2.61
C LEU A 491 15.33 23.97 3.14
N VAL A 492 14.71 25.07 2.71
CA VAL A 492 15.08 26.45 3.05
C VAL A 492 13.88 27.13 3.70
N TYR A 493 14.13 27.98 4.71
CA TYR A 493 13.07 28.77 5.34
C TYR A 493 12.20 29.51 4.30
N GLY A 494 10.87 29.34 4.40
CA GLY A 494 9.89 29.93 3.48
C GLY A 494 9.76 29.27 2.09
N GLU A 495 10.44 28.15 1.82
CA GLU A 495 10.32 27.39 0.56
C GLU A 495 9.94 25.92 0.82
N HIS A 496 8.98 25.39 0.05
CA HIS A 496 8.67 23.96 0.01
C HIS A 496 9.62 23.23 -0.94
N LEU A 497 9.95 21.97 -0.66
CA LEU A 497 11.03 21.26 -1.35
C LEU A 497 10.51 20.30 -2.41
N GLN A 498 10.80 20.56 -3.69
CA GLN A 498 10.47 19.65 -4.79
C GLN A 498 11.63 18.68 -5.11
N ILE A 499 11.38 17.36 -5.05
CA ILE A 499 12.39 16.31 -5.33
C ILE A 499 11.82 15.26 -6.29
N ASP A 500 11.88 15.52 -7.59
CA ASP A 500 11.49 14.51 -8.58
C ASP A 500 12.51 13.36 -8.66
N PHE A 501 12.02 12.13 -8.84
CA PHE A 501 12.80 10.94 -9.18
C PHE A 501 12.44 10.46 -10.60
N ARG A 502 13.46 10.08 -11.36
CA ARG A 502 13.33 9.34 -12.62
C ARG A 502 14.24 8.12 -12.47
N MET A 503 13.71 6.91 -12.49
CA MET A 503 14.47 5.69 -12.19
C MET A 503 15.25 5.18 -13.41
N ASP A 504 15.86 6.09 -14.16
CA ASP A 504 16.55 5.79 -15.42
C ASP A 504 18.02 5.34 -15.25
N GLY A 505 18.55 5.40 -14.01
CA GLY A 505 19.95 5.14 -13.71
C GLY A 505 20.88 6.36 -13.85
N GLU A 506 20.37 7.49 -14.34
CA GLU A 506 21.06 8.78 -14.43
C GLU A 506 20.67 9.71 -13.26
N GLY A 507 21.05 11.00 -13.32
CA GLY A 507 20.66 12.00 -12.32
C GLY A 507 21.33 11.88 -10.93
N ASN A 508 20.97 12.79 -10.03
CA ASN A 508 21.61 12.98 -8.71
C ASN A 508 20.83 12.28 -7.58
N PHE A 509 20.86 10.95 -7.56
CA PHE A 509 20.32 10.11 -6.48
C PHE A 509 21.19 8.85 -6.31
N PHE A 510 21.04 8.18 -5.17
CA PHE A 510 21.77 6.98 -4.75
C PHE A 510 20.83 5.77 -4.65
N THR A 511 21.39 4.56 -4.54
CA THR A 511 20.66 3.28 -4.50
C THR A 511 21.14 2.42 -3.33
N SER A 512 20.30 1.49 -2.84
CA SER A 512 20.69 0.50 -1.80
C SER A 512 21.66 -0.58 -2.33
N PHE A 513 21.76 -0.73 -3.65
CA PHE A 513 22.63 -1.64 -4.40
C PHE A 513 23.72 -0.88 -5.18
N ALA A 514 24.75 -1.60 -5.63
CA ALA A 514 26.02 -1.01 -6.08
C ALA A 514 26.00 -0.40 -7.48
N SER A 515 25.38 -1.07 -8.47
CA SER A 515 25.20 -0.51 -9.80
C SER A 515 23.92 0.31 -9.84
N LYS A 516 24.06 1.64 -9.73
CA LYS A 516 22.91 2.55 -9.88
C LYS A 516 22.18 2.35 -11.21
N ALA A 517 22.90 1.94 -12.26
CA ALA A 517 22.33 1.70 -13.57
C ALA A 517 21.24 0.61 -13.57
N ASP A 518 21.12 -0.19 -12.52
CA ASP A 518 20.16 -1.30 -12.44
C ASP A 518 18.77 -0.86 -11.94
N ILE A 519 18.61 0.37 -11.43
CA ILE A 519 17.35 0.90 -10.86
C ILE A 519 16.17 0.86 -11.85
N LYS A 520 16.46 1.00 -13.14
CA LYS A 520 15.55 0.81 -14.29
C LYS A 520 14.93 -0.59 -14.39
N HIS A 521 15.58 -1.63 -13.86
CA HIS A 521 15.06 -2.99 -13.84
C HIS A 521 14.03 -3.13 -12.71
N TYR A 522 14.42 -2.76 -11.50
CA TYR A 522 13.54 -2.83 -10.33
C TYR A 522 12.34 -1.90 -10.45
N SER A 523 12.47 -0.73 -11.09
CA SER A 523 11.34 0.21 -11.26
C SER A 523 10.32 -0.27 -12.29
N LEU A 524 10.76 -0.97 -13.32
CA LEU A 524 9.84 -1.63 -14.25
C LEU A 524 9.16 -2.86 -13.61
N ILE A 525 9.90 -3.66 -12.83
CA ILE A 525 9.33 -4.78 -12.06
C ILE A 525 8.28 -4.27 -11.06
N TYR A 526 8.58 -3.16 -10.38
CA TYR A 526 7.62 -2.47 -9.51
C TYR A 526 6.38 -2.04 -10.29
N PHE A 527 6.56 -1.35 -11.43
CA PHE A 527 5.46 -0.87 -12.27
C PHE A 527 4.55 -2.01 -12.75
N HIS A 528 5.09 -3.07 -13.34
CA HIS A 528 4.28 -4.21 -13.82
C HIS A 528 3.62 -5.01 -12.69
N THR A 529 4.24 -5.11 -11.50
CA THR A 529 3.57 -5.74 -10.34
C THR A 529 2.46 -4.82 -9.80
N ALA A 530 2.64 -3.50 -9.85
CA ALA A 530 1.59 -2.52 -9.51
C ALA A 530 0.40 -2.61 -10.49
N GLU A 531 0.63 -2.81 -11.79
CA GLU A 531 -0.44 -3.06 -12.78
C GLU A 531 -1.24 -4.34 -12.45
N ALA A 532 -0.56 -5.42 -12.03
CA ALA A 532 -1.23 -6.65 -11.60
C ALA A 532 -2.06 -6.45 -10.32
N VAL A 533 -1.56 -5.71 -9.32
CA VAL A 533 -2.33 -5.35 -8.11
C VAL A 533 -3.51 -4.44 -8.45
N GLU A 534 -3.31 -3.45 -9.32
CA GLU A 534 -4.37 -2.56 -9.80
C GLU A 534 -5.50 -3.35 -10.46
N PHE A 535 -5.18 -4.32 -11.30
CA PHE A 535 -6.17 -5.17 -11.95
C PHE A 535 -6.98 -6.00 -10.93
N VAL A 536 -6.34 -6.57 -9.90
CA VAL A 536 -7.06 -7.31 -8.83
C VAL A 536 -8.01 -6.40 -8.07
N LEU A 537 -7.52 -5.27 -7.57
CA LEU A 537 -8.27 -4.38 -6.70
C LEU A 537 -9.35 -3.58 -7.44
N SER A 538 -9.04 -3.09 -8.65
CA SER A 538 -9.90 -2.18 -9.41
C SER A 538 -10.83 -2.93 -10.38
N THR A 539 -10.37 -4.03 -11.00
CA THR A 539 -11.12 -4.76 -12.04
C THR A 539 -11.84 -5.98 -11.48
N LEU A 540 -11.12 -6.90 -10.84
CA LEU A 540 -11.73 -8.11 -10.23
C LEU A 540 -12.50 -7.78 -8.94
N LYS A 541 -12.09 -6.72 -8.23
CA LYS A 541 -12.69 -6.23 -6.98
C LYS A 541 -12.55 -7.23 -5.82
N GLU A 542 -11.50 -8.05 -5.86
CA GLU A 542 -11.12 -8.92 -4.74
C GLU A 542 -10.17 -8.18 -3.79
N ASP A 543 -10.14 -8.60 -2.53
CA ASP A 543 -9.29 -8.03 -1.48
C ASP A 543 -8.34 -9.12 -0.99
N MET A 544 -7.07 -9.07 -1.40
CA MET A 544 -6.07 -10.09 -1.04
C MET A 544 -5.65 -9.92 0.44
N ASP A 545 -5.57 -11.03 1.18
CA ASP A 545 -5.13 -11.06 2.58
C ASP A 545 -4.01 -12.07 2.86
N TYR A 546 -3.71 -12.97 1.91
CA TYR A 546 -2.82 -14.10 2.14
C TYR A 546 -1.34 -13.69 2.30
N LYS A 547 -0.97 -13.45 3.56
CA LYS A 547 0.40 -13.12 4.01
C LYS A 547 1.00 -11.96 3.21
N LEU A 548 0.22 -10.91 2.98
CA LEU A 548 0.73 -9.66 2.42
C LEU A 548 1.82 -9.06 3.34
N PRO A 549 2.84 -8.36 2.79
CA PRO A 549 3.08 -8.12 1.36
C PRO A 549 3.69 -9.32 0.63
N VAL A 550 3.29 -9.53 -0.63
CA VAL A 550 3.93 -10.49 -1.53
C VAL A 550 5.39 -10.06 -1.75
N THR A 551 6.36 -10.84 -1.27
CA THR A 551 7.76 -10.38 -1.29
C THR A 551 8.45 -10.76 -2.60
N ILE A 552 8.89 -9.78 -3.39
CA ILE A 552 9.52 -9.97 -4.70
C ILE A 552 11.05 -10.01 -4.56
N TYR A 553 11.65 -11.19 -4.73
CA TYR A 553 13.09 -11.42 -4.62
C TYR A 553 13.77 -11.46 -5.99
N VAL A 554 14.29 -10.30 -6.38
CA VAL A 554 14.90 -10.02 -7.68
C VAL A 554 16.39 -10.37 -7.70
N GLY A 555 16.86 -10.92 -8.82
CA GLY A 555 18.26 -11.24 -9.06
C GLY A 555 18.71 -12.58 -8.45
N ASN A 556 17.81 -13.56 -8.31
CA ASN A 556 18.18 -14.83 -7.70
C ASN A 556 19.11 -15.68 -8.60
N GLN A 557 20.05 -16.41 -7.98
CA GLN A 557 21.02 -17.28 -8.67
C GLN A 557 20.58 -18.75 -8.77
N HIS A 558 19.34 -19.07 -8.42
CA HIS A 558 18.75 -20.38 -8.64
C HIS A 558 18.10 -20.50 -10.02
N LYS A 559 18.22 -19.47 -10.87
CA LYS A 559 17.69 -19.37 -12.25
C LYS A 559 16.17 -19.48 -12.40
N LYS A 560 15.45 -19.82 -11.33
CA LYS A 560 13.99 -19.87 -11.25
C LYS A 560 13.38 -18.47 -11.30
N THR A 561 12.31 -18.31 -12.05
CA THR A 561 11.25 -17.34 -11.74
C THR A 561 10.04 -18.19 -11.32
N LEU A 562 9.46 -17.88 -10.16
CA LEU A 562 8.30 -18.60 -9.59
C LEU A 562 7.68 -17.85 -8.40
N TYR A 563 6.38 -18.04 -8.17
CA TYR A 563 5.72 -17.81 -6.90
C TYR A 563 5.84 -19.00 -5.94
N SER A 564 6.10 -18.71 -4.66
CA SER A 564 6.26 -19.67 -3.57
C SER A 564 5.30 -19.30 -2.41
N PRO A 565 4.23 -20.09 -2.18
CA PRO A 565 3.18 -19.73 -1.23
C PRO A 565 3.56 -19.88 0.25
N GLY A 566 4.65 -20.60 0.56
CA GLY A 566 5.07 -20.89 1.93
C GLY A 566 5.19 -19.63 2.79
N ASP A 567 5.70 -18.54 2.22
CA ASP A 567 5.82 -17.21 2.83
C ASP A 567 5.33 -16.09 1.88
N SER A 568 4.45 -16.41 0.91
CA SER A 568 3.94 -15.51 -0.15
C SER A 568 5.04 -14.69 -0.86
N ARG A 569 5.85 -15.36 -1.68
CA ARG A 569 7.05 -14.78 -2.32
C ARG A 569 7.07 -14.99 -3.82
N ILE A 570 7.36 -13.95 -4.60
CA ILE A 570 7.76 -14.10 -6.00
C ILE A 570 9.30 -14.10 -6.05
N LEU A 571 9.91 -15.04 -6.75
CA LEU A 571 11.33 -15.03 -7.07
C LEU A 571 11.49 -14.65 -8.54
N ILE A 572 12.41 -13.74 -8.87
CA ILE A 572 12.76 -13.39 -10.26
C ILE A 572 14.25 -13.69 -10.48
N SER A 573 14.56 -14.45 -11.54
CA SER A 573 15.92 -14.90 -11.82
C SER A 573 16.84 -13.76 -12.29
N ALA A 574 18.14 -13.85 -12.00
CA ALA A 574 19.11 -12.84 -12.45
C ALA A 574 19.17 -12.72 -13.99
N ALA A 575 18.97 -13.83 -14.72
CA ALA A 575 18.90 -13.81 -16.18
C ALA A 575 17.66 -13.06 -16.69
N GLN A 576 16.50 -13.29 -16.05
CA GLN A 576 15.22 -12.71 -16.45
C GLN A 576 14.91 -11.37 -15.77
N THR A 577 15.82 -10.78 -14.98
CA THR A 577 15.61 -9.47 -14.33
C THR A 577 15.67 -8.29 -15.32
N SER A 578 16.11 -8.50 -16.56
CA SER A 578 16.34 -7.41 -17.52
C SER A 578 15.07 -6.62 -17.89
N LEU A 579 15.22 -5.33 -18.23
CA LEU A 579 14.16 -4.54 -18.88
C LEU A 579 14.09 -4.82 -20.40
N SER A 580 14.80 -5.85 -20.86
CA SER A 580 14.85 -6.28 -22.26
C SER A 580 14.54 -7.76 -22.44
N ASP A 581 14.25 -8.46 -21.35
CA ASP A 581 13.77 -9.84 -21.33
C ASP A 581 12.36 -9.93 -21.94
N SER A 582 12.08 -10.98 -22.74
CA SER A 582 10.76 -11.17 -23.39
C SER A 582 9.71 -11.86 -22.53
N ASN A 583 10.03 -12.30 -21.30
CA ASN A 583 9.05 -12.88 -20.38
C ASN A 583 8.23 -11.80 -19.63
N ARG A 584 8.53 -10.50 -19.83
CA ARG A 584 7.86 -9.37 -19.18
C ARG A 584 6.80 -8.74 -20.09
N PRO A 585 5.70 -8.19 -19.54
CA PRO A 585 5.25 -8.40 -18.17
C PRO A 585 4.61 -9.78 -17.96
N ASP A 586 4.09 -10.39 -19.04
CA ASP A 586 3.06 -11.44 -18.97
C ASP A 586 3.49 -12.66 -18.15
N ASN A 587 4.67 -13.23 -18.40
CA ASN A 587 5.14 -14.47 -17.76
C ASN A 587 5.93 -14.19 -16.46
N ARG A 588 6.40 -12.97 -16.22
CA ARG A 588 7.37 -12.67 -15.14
C ARG A 588 6.77 -11.88 -13.98
N GLU A 589 5.90 -10.92 -14.26
CA GLU A 589 5.23 -10.12 -13.23
C GLU A 589 3.76 -10.52 -13.11
N TYR A 590 3.02 -10.51 -14.22
CA TYR A 590 1.58 -10.79 -14.20
C TYR A 590 1.30 -12.25 -13.78
N HIS A 591 1.87 -13.24 -14.47
CA HIS A 591 1.65 -14.67 -14.23
C HIS A 591 2.00 -15.07 -12.77
N GLU A 592 3.15 -14.62 -12.27
CA GLU A 592 3.59 -14.92 -10.90
C GLU A 592 2.73 -14.23 -9.83
N PHE A 593 2.18 -13.05 -10.12
CA PHE A 593 1.22 -12.40 -9.24
C PHE A 593 -0.18 -13.04 -9.33
N MET A 594 -0.57 -13.58 -10.49
CA MET A 594 -1.80 -14.36 -10.65
C MET A 594 -1.72 -15.72 -9.95
N HIS A 595 -0.53 -16.32 -9.81
CA HIS A 595 -0.31 -17.43 -8.88
C HIS A 595 -0.51 -17.04 -7.41
N ALA A 596 -0.08 -15.84 -7.00
CA ALA A 596 -0.36 -15.33 -5.66
C ALA A 596 -1.86 -15.14 -5.43
N LEU A 597 -2.57 -14.52 -6.38
CA LEU A 597 -4.03 -14.38 -6.39
C LEU A 597 -4.74 -15.75 -6.32
N MET A 598 -4.33 -16.74 -7.12
CA MET A 598 -4.92 -18.07 -7.07
C MET A 598 -4.75 -18.70 -5.68
N TYR A 599 -3.55 -18.59 -5.08
CA TYR A 599 -3.30 -19.20 -3.79
C TYR A 599 -4.13 -18.55 -2.68
N ASP A 600 -4.25 -17.22 -2.72
CA ASP A 600 -5.06 -16.37 -1.84
C ASP A 600 -6.54 -16.81 -1.88
N ILE A 601 -7.23 -16.61 -3.01
CA ILE A 601 -8.68 -16.86 -3.14
C ILE A 601 -9.07 -18.33 -2.93
N TYR A 602 -8.16 -19.28 -3.15
CA TYR A 602 -8.38 -20.72 -2.92
C TYR A 602 -7.85 -21.23 -1.56
N ASN A 603 -7.11 -20.41 -0.82
CA ASN A 603 -6.32 -20.75 0.37
C ASN A 603 -5.51 -22.08 0.23
N ALA A 604 -5.02 -22.35 -0.99
CA ALA A 604 -4.13 -23.45 -1.42
C ALA A 604 -4.26 -23.70 -2.94
N TRP A 605 -3.35 -24.49 -3.50
CA TRP A 605 -3.45 -24.97 -4.89
C TRP A 605 -4.72 -25.80 -5.22
N PRO A 606 -5.08 -25.92 -6.52
CA PRO A 606 -6.11 -26.83 -7.01
C PRO A 606 -5.88 -28.26 -6.53
N ALA A 607 -6.94 -28.94 -6.08
CA ALA A 607 -6.80 -30.14 -5.25
C ALA A 607 -6.15 -31.34 -5.99
N GLY A 608 -6.25 -31.41 -7.32
CA GLY A 608 -5.60 -32.45 -8.11
C GLY A 608 -4.07 -32.34 -8.11
N ARG A 609 -3.50 -31.14 -7.94
CA ARG A 609 -2.05 -30.92 -8.01
C ARG A 609 -1.27 -31.73 -6.96
N MET A 610 -1.92 -32.05 -5.85
CA MET A 610 -1.36 -32.83 -4.75
C MET A 610 -1.55 -34.36 -4.90
N GLU A 611 -2.09 -34.86 -6.03
CA GLU A 611 -2.29 -36.30 -6.25
C GLU A 611 -0.96 -37.03 -6.58
N PRO A 612 -0.68 -38.22 -5.99
CA PRO A 612 0.58 -38.94 -6.23
C PRO A 612 0.77 -39.36 -7.68
N GLY A 613 1.75 -38.74 -8.34
CA GLY A 613 2.07 -38.99 -9.76
C GLY A 613 2.05 -37.72 -10.60
N VAL A 614 1.37 -36.67 -10.14
CA VAL A 614 1.47 -35.31 -10.68
C VAL A 614 2.88 -34.78 -10.44
N LYS A 615 3.39 -34.02 -11.41
CA LYS A 615 4.63 -33.26 -11.34
C LYS A 615 4.46 -31.97 -12.10
N ASN A 616 5.15 -30.92 -11.63
CA ASN A 616 5.25 -29.65 -12.33
C ASN A 616 5.63 -29.86 -13.81
N HIS A 617 4.73 -29.47 -14.71
CA HIS A 617 4.89 -29.50 -16.15
C HIS A 617 5.36 -30.86 -16.76
N ASP A 618 4.78 -31.99 -16.34
CA ASP A 618 4.98 -33.32 -16.97
C ASP A 618 3.87 -33.70 -17.98
N GLY A 619 3.02 -32.75 -18.33
CA GLY A 619 2.17 -32.72 -19.52
C GLY A 619 0.99 -33.67 -19.52
N PHE A 620 0.57 -34.01 -20.73
CA PHE A 620 -0.42 -35.04 -21.07
C PHE A 620 -0.02 -36.46 -20.61
N LEU A 621 0.98 -36.57 -19.72
CA LEU A 621 1.55 -37.78 -19.14
C LEU A 621 1.36 -37.89 -17.61
N ASN A 622 0.95 -36.81 -16.94
CA ASN A 622 0.46 -36.77 -15.55
C ASN A 622 -0.90 -37.50 -15.40
N ASN A 623 -1.54 -37.35 -14.24
CA ASN A 623 -2.78 -38.06 -13.87
C ASN A 623 -3.97 -37.16 -13.46
N ASN A 624 -3.92 -35.84 -13.66
CA ASN A 624 -5.09 -34.93 -13.69
C ASN A 624 -4.77 -33.58 -14.33
N THR A 625 -5.81 -32.77 -14.68
CA THR A 625 -5.72 -31.42 -15.31
C THR A 625 -5.53 -30.27 -14.31
N ALA A 626 -5.04 -30.52 -13.09
CA ALA A 626 -4.87 -29.49 -12.07
C ALA A 626 -3.56 -28.69 -12.19
N ASP A 627 -2.57 -29.23 -12.90
CA ASP A 627 -1.28 -28.57 -13.17
C ASP A 627 -1.52 -27.50 -14.25
N SER A 628 -2.05 -27.87 -15.43
CA SER A 628 -2.37 -26.95 -16.53
C SER A 628 -3.45 -25.94 -16.19
N TYR A 629 -4.36 -26.28 -15.27
CA TYR A 629 -5.29 -25.26 -14.78
C TYR A 629 -4.58 -24.20 -13.93
N LEU A 630 -3.54 -24.56 -13.18
CA LEU A 630 -2.78 -23.58 -12.39
C LEU A 630 -1.96 -22.65 -13.29
N GLU A 631 -1.19 -23.23 -14.22
CA GLU A 631 -0.33 -22.47 -15.13
C GLU A 631 -1.18 -21.68 -16.14
N GLY A 632 -2.07 -22.36 -16.88
CA GLY A 632 -2.92 -21.77 -17.91
C GLY A 632 -3.94 -20.74 -17.39
N PHE A 633 -4.28 -20.75 -16.10
CA PHE A 633 -4.99 -19.64 -15.44
C PHE A 633 -4.10 -18.40 -15.36
N ALA A 634 -2.86 -18.55 -14.88
CA ALA A 634 -1.95 -17.42 -14.72
C ALA A 634 -1.55 -16.84 -16.08
N GLU A 635 -1.32 -17.68 -17.08
CA GLU A 635 -1.15 -17.29 -18.49
C GLU A 635 -2.34 -16.51 -19.02
N PHE A 636 -3.56 -17.06 -18.93
CA PHE A 636 -4.79 -16.39 -19.36
C PHE A 636 -4.98 -15.02 -18.68
N MET A 637 -4.82 -14.97 -17.36
CA MET A 637 -5.02 -13.74 -16.59
C MET A 637 -3.97 -12.66 -16.95
N SER A 638 -2.76 -13.03 -17.33
CA SER A 638 -1.78 -12.09 -17.89
C SER A 638 -2.23 -11.45 -19.20
N LEU A 639 -2.85 -12.22 -20.10
CA LEU A 639 -3.38 -11.70 -21.36
C LEU A 639 -4.54 -10.73 -21.12
N VAL A 640 -5.40 -11.02 -20.13
CA VAL A 640 -6.50 -10.14 -19.73
C VAL A 640 -5.97 -8.84 -19.08
N ILE A 641 -4.87 -8.89 -18.31
CA ILE A 641 -4.20 -7.66 -17.81
C ILE A 641 -3.63 -6.85 -18.99
N SER A 642 -2.98 -7.48 -19.95
CA SER A 642 -2.44 -6.82 -21.15
C SER A 642 -3.55 -6.21 -22.04
N ASP A 643 -4.73 -6.84 -22.14
CA ASP A 643 -5.91 -6.27 -22.81
C ASP A 643 -6.52 -5.08 -22.04
N TYR A 644 -6.66 -5.22 -20.72
CA TYR A 644 -7.12 -4.13 -19.84
C TYR A 644 -6.23 -2.88 -19.95
N ASN A 645 -4.90 -3.08 -19.98
CA ASN A 645 -3.90 -2.04 -20.21
C ASN A 645 -3.84 -1.55 -21.67
N LYS A 646 -4.48 -2.26 -22.61
CA LYS A 646 -4.58 -1.97 -24.05
C LYS A 646 -3.24 -2.05 -24.77
N GLU A 647 -2.44 -3.05 -24.41
CA GLU A 647 -1.25 -3.40 -25.19
C GLU A 647 -1.62 -3.76 -26.64
N PRO A 648 -0.74 -3.55 -27.65
CA PRO A 648 -1.14 -3.66 -29.06
C PRO A 648 -1.56 -5.06 -29.53
N SER A 649 -1.16 -6.11 -28.81
CA SER A 649 -1.34 -7.52 -29.19
C SER A 649 -1.58 -8.38 -27.92
N PRO A 650 -2.67 -8.17 -27.16
CA PRO A 650 -2.82 -8.73 -25.82
C PRO A 650 -3.01 -10.25 -25.80
N SER A 651 -3.38 -10.85 -26.94
CA SER A 651 -3.45 -12.30 -27.15
C SER A 651 -2.09 -12.96 -27.39
N ILE A 652 -0.98 -12.22 -27.41
CA ILE A 652 0.38 -12.78 -27.50
C ILE A 652 0.96 -12.93 -26.10
N TYR A 653 1.16 -14.17 -25.66
CA TYR A 653 1.80 -14.47 -24.39
C TYR A 653 3.33 -14.39 -24.52
N ALA A 654 3.92 -13.26 -24.09
CA ALA A 654 5.37 -13.08 -23.96
C ALA A 654 6.16 -13.58 -25.21
N GLY A 655 7.28 -14.27 -24.99
CA GLY A 655 8.06 -14.93 -26.04
C GLY A 655 7.49 -16.27 -26.58
N PHE A 656 6.25 -16.64 -26.21
CA PHE A 656 5.62 -17.91 -26.59
C PHE A 656 4.61 -17.78 -27.74
N GLY A 657 4.10 -16.57 -28.02
CA GLY A 657 3.24 -16.34 -29.18
C GLY A 657 1.75 -16.30 -28.87
N SER A 658 0.93 -16.44 -29.90
CA SER A 658 -0.49 -16.08 -29.89
C SER A 658 -1.40 -17.20 -29.36
N MET A 659 -2.28 -16.86 -28.40
CA MET A 659 -3.35 -17.73 -27.89
C MET A 659 -4.64 -17.69 -28.73
N GLU A 660 -4.67 -16.94 -29.85
CA GLU A 660 -5.70 -16.98 -30.91
C GLU A 660 -5.63 -18.32 -31.71
N LYS A 661 -5.29 -19.41 -31.02
CA LYS A 661 -4.84 -20.68 -31.57
C LYS A 661 -5.32 -21.78 -30.64
N ASN A 662 -6.18 -22.66 -31.14
CA ASN A 662 -6.76 -23.74 -30.36
C ASN A 662 -5.73 -24.86 -30.10
N TYR A 663 -4.78 -24.57 -29.20
CA TYR A 663 -3.79 -25.53 -28.70
C TYR A 663 -4.50 -26.74 -28.10
N LYS A 664 -3.98 -27.95 -28.36
CA LYS A 664 -4.52 -29.18 -27.81
C LYS A 664 -3.54 -29.82 -26.80
N PRO A 665 -4.02 -30.52 -25.76
CA PRO A 665 -3.21 -31.22 -24.77
C PRO A 665 -2.05 -32.08 -25.30
N TRP A 666 -2.15 -32.60 -26.53
CA TRP A 666 -1.13 -33.43 -27.17
C TRP A 666 -0.10 -32.66 -28.01
N ASP A 667 -0.29 -31.35 -28.23
CA ASP A 667 0.68 -30.50 -28.92
C ASP A 667 1.96 -30.34 -28.05
N GLY A 668 3.05 -29.85 -28.66
CA GLY A 668 4.36 -29.81 -28.00
C GLY A 668 4.94 -31.18 -27.61
N ARG A 669 4.44 -32.28 -28.20
CA ARG A 669 4.65 -33.70 -27.78
C ARG A 669 3.91 -34.07 -26.48
N GLY A 670 2.76 -33.46 -26.24
CA GLY A 670 2.00 -33.61 -25.00
C GLY A 670 2.56 -32.79 -23.85
N MET A 671 3.14 -31.62 -24.16
CA MET A 671 3.55 -30.64 -23.15
C MET A 671 2.52 -29.52 -23.08
N ASP A 672 2.19 -28.86 -24.19
CA ASP A 672 1.42 -27.59 -24.36
C ASP A 672 -0.05 -27.56 -23.81
N GLU A 673 -0.36 -28.34 -22.78
CA GLU A 673 -1.68 -28.45 -22.14
C GLU A 673 -2.02 -27.23 -21.26
N GLU A 674 -1.05 -26.43 -20.78
CA GLU A 674 -1.31 -25.08 -20.23
C GLU A 674 -1.78 -24.11 -21.31
N PHE A 675 -1.07 -23.99 -22.43
CA PHE A 675 -1.53 -23.19 -23.57
C PHE A 675 -2.89 -23.65 -24.11
N ALA A 676 -3.22 -24.95 -24.02
CA ALA A 676 -4.56 -25.45 -24.32
C ALA A 676 -5.64 -24.97 -23.31
N VAL A 677 -5.31 -24.79 -22.03
CA VAL A 677 -6.17 -24.13 -21.04
C VAL A 677 -6.25 -22.62 -21.29
N ALA A 678 -5.11 -21.96 -21.48
CA ALA A 678 -5.01 -20.50 -21.63
C ALA A 678 -5.73 -20.01 -22.89
N SER A 679 -5.50 -20.66 -24.04
CA SER A 679 -6.26 -20.38 -25.27
C SER A 679 -7.75 -20.67 -25.10
N LEU A 680 -8.15 -21.79 -24.48
CA LEU A 680 -9.58 -22.06 -24.27
C LEU A 680 -10.25 -21.02 -23.36
N LEU A 681 -9.53 -20.46 -22.37
CA LEU A 681 -10.05 -19.36 -21.55
C LEU A 681 -10.03 -18.02 -22.31
N TRP A 682 -9.06 -17.82 -23.21
CA TRP A 682 -9.01 -16.65 -24.10
C TRP A 682 -10.17 -16.64 -25.09
N ASP A 683 -10.43 -17.74 -25.80
CA ASP A 683 -11.61 -17.94 -26.66
C ASP A 683 -12.94 -17.65 -25.92
N ILE A 684 -13.02 -17.89 -24.60
CA ILE A 684 -14.21 -17.57 -23.77
C ILE A 684 -14.31 -16.07 -23.43
N TYR A 685 -13.20 -15.33 -23.44
CA TYR A 685 -13.10 -13.93 -23.01
C TYR A 685 -13.27 -12.93 -24.16
N ASP A 686 -12.68 -13.25 -25.31
CA ASP A 686 -12.44 -12.31 -26.41
C ASP A 686 -13.65 -12.21 -27.38
N ASP A 687 -13.64 -11.20 -28.28
CA ASP A 687 -14.74 -10.96 -29.24
C ASP A 687 -14.48 -11.47 -30.67
N ARG A 688 -13.39 -12.21 -30.91
CA ARG A 688 -12.87 -12.55 -32.25
C ARG A 688 -13.45 -13.81 -32.88
N ASN A 689 -14.03 -14.73 -32.09
CA ASN A 689 -14.93 -15.80 -32.54
C ASN A 689 -14.51 -16.46 -33.88
N GLU A 690 -13.33 -17.10 -33.92
CA GLU A 690 -12.90 -17.94 -35.05
C GLU A 690 -13.91 -19.07 -35.38
N ASN A 691 -13.73 -19.73 -36.53
CA ASN A 691 -14.63 -20.79 -37.00
C ASN A 691 -14.70 -21.98 -36.03
N GLY A 692 -15.70 -21.93 -35.14
CA GLY A 692 -16.00 -22.97 -34.16
C GLY A 692 -16.06 -22.44 -32.72
N ASP A 693 -15.44 -21.28 -32.45
CA ASP A 693 -15.80 -20.49 -31.28
C ASP A 693 -17.14 -19.75 -31.54
N SER A 694 -17.85 -19.46 -30.45
CA SER A 694 -19.11 -18.75 -30.41
C SER A 694 -19.47 -18.23 -29.00
N ILE A 695 -18.47 -18.04 -28.11
CA ILE A 695 -18.69 -17.77 -26.68
C ILE A 695 -17.86 -16.59 -26.17
N THR A 696 -18.29 -15.36 -26.44
CA THR A 696 -17.79 -14.22 -25.65
C THR A 696 -18.55 -14.11 -24.31
N LEU A 697 -17.84 -14.21 -23.19
CA LEU A 697 -18.30 -13.87 -21.84
C LEU A 697 -17.55 -12.65 -21.29
N THR A 698 -18.20 -11.87 -20.43
CA THR A 698 -17.52 -10.79 -19.71
C THR A 698 -16.54 -11.34 -18.66
N LEU A 699 -15.53 -10.55 -18.31
CA LEU A 699 -14.58 -10.90 -17.24
C LEU A 699 -15.29 -11.21 -15.91
N ASP A 700 -16.31 -10.44 -15.51
CA ASP A 700 -17.10 -10.71 -14.30
C ASP A 700 -17.80 -12.09 -14.36
N GLU A 701 -18.31 -12.49 -15.54
CA GLU A 701 -18.93 -13.82 -15.77
C GLU A 701 -17.91 -14.96 -15.70
N ILE A 702 -16.74 -14.81 -16.34
CA ILE A 702 -15.65 -15.79 -16.28
C ILE A 702 -15.13 -15.91 -14.85
N TRP A 703 -14.86 -14.78 -14.21
CA TRP A 703 -14.33 -14.71 -12.84
C TRP A 703 -15.29 -15.33 -11.82
N SER A 704 -16.60 -15.18 -12.01
CA SER A 704 -17.62 -15.85 -11.17
C SER A 704 -17.45 -17.38 -11.14
N VAL A 705 -17.01 -17.98 -12.26
CA VAL A 705 -16.67 -19.39 -12.34
C VAL A 705 -15.27 -19.64 -11.80
N LEU A 706 -14.24 -18.95 -12.30
CA LEU A 706 -12.83 -19.25 -11.99
C LEU A 706 -12.47 -19.07 -10.51
N LYS A 707 -13.01 -18.06 -9.81
CA LYS A 707 -12.65 -17.77 -8.42
C LYS A 707 -13.09 -18.82 -7.39
N VAL A 708 -13.88 -19.81 -7.79
CA VAL A 708 -14.24 -20.95 -6.96
C VAL A 708 -13.24 -22.09 -7.17
N LYS A 709 -12.47 -22.42 -6.13
CA LYS A 709 -11.53 -23.55 -6.11
C LYS A 709 -12.19 -24.88 -6.50
N ARG A 710 -11.68 -25.55 -7.54
CA ARG A 710 -12.07 -26.93 -7.90
C ARG A 710 -10.85 -27.87 -7.97
N LYS A 711 -11.07 -29.14 -8.35
CA LYS A 711 -10.01 -30.16 -8.37
C LYS A 711 -9.03 -29.93 -9.50
N ASP A 712 -9.55 -29.83 -10.72
CA ASP A 712 -8.85 -29.85 -12.00
C ASP A 712 -9.75 -29.24 -13.09
N PHE A 713 -9.26 -29.05 -14.33
CA PHE A 713 -9.98 -28.30 -15.36
C PHE A 713 -11.35 -28.90 -15.76
N TYR A 714 -11.53 -30.22 -15.61
CA TYR A 714 -12.82 -30.88 -15.90
C TYR A 714 -13.94 -30.40 -14.96
N GLU A 715 -13.59 -30.07 -13.71
CA GLU A 715 -14.54 -29.50 -12.77
C GLU A 715 -14.94 -28.06 -13.13
N TYR A 716 -14.05 -27.26 -13.77
CA TYR A 716 -14.39 -25.92 -14.28
C TYR A 716 -15.27 -25.98 -15.54
N TYR A 717 -14.97 -26.87 -16.49
CA TYR A 717 -15.84 -27.16 -17.66
C TYR A 717 -17.30 -27.42 -17.24
N LYS A 718 -17.51 -28.29 -16.24
CA LYS A 718 -18.86 -28.58 -15.70
C LYS A 718 -19.50 -27.38 -15.03
N ALA A 719 -18.71 -26.48 -14.45
CA ALA A 719 -19.21 -25.27 -13.79
C ALA A 719 -19.64 -24.21 -14.80
N PHE A 720 -18.85 -23.93 -15.85
CA PHE A 720 -19.27 -23.06 -16.96
C PHE A 720 -20.61 -23.52 -17.55
N LYS A 721 -20.77 -24.82 -17.82
CA LYS A 721 -22.04 -25.37 -18.33
C LYS A 721 -23.21 -25.34 -17.33
N ALA A 722 -22.93 -25.25 -16.03
CA ALA A 722 -23.96 -25.18 -14.99
C ALA A 722 -24.43 -23.74 -14.75
N GLU A 723 -23.50 -22.77 -14.79
CA GLU A 723 -23.80 -21.34 -14.63
C GLU A 723 -24.42 -20.74 -15.90
N PHE A 724 -23.92 -21.18 -17.08
CA PHE A 724 -24.33 -20.68 -18.39
C PHE A 724 -25.04 -21.76 -19.24
N PRO A 725 -26.18 -22.34 -18.79
CA PRO A 725 -26.81 -23.49 -19.44
C PRO A 725 -27.38 -23.20 -20.85
N LYS A 726 -27.40 -21.94 -21.29
CA LYS A 726 -27.76 -21.55 -22.66
C LYS A 726 -26.60 -21.69 -23.65
N GLN A 727 -25.36 -21.60 -23.17
CA GLN A 727 -24.12 -21.79 -23.95
C GLN A 727 -23.56 -23.21 -23.78
N ALA A 728 -24.26 -24.10 -23.08
CA ALA A 728 -23.77 -25.46 -22.76
C ALA A 728 -23.36 -26.28 -24.00
N ASP A 729 -24.08 -26.15 -25.12
CA ASP A 729 -23.73 -26.81 -26.38
C ASP A 729 -22.52 -26.15 -27.06
N ALA A 730 -22.31 -24.84 -26.88
CA ALA A 730 -21.16 -24.12 -27.40
C ALA A 730 -19.88 -24.48 -26.62
N PHE A 731 -19.94 -24.52 -25.28
CA PHE A 731 -18.84 -25.07 -24.46
C PHE A 731 -18.52 -26.51 -24.85
N ASP A 732 -19.51 -27.29 -25.25
CA ASP A 732 -19.26 -28.64 -25.78
C ASP A 732 -18.51 -28.64 -27.10
N GLU A 733 -18.67 -27.67 -28.00
CA GLU A 733 -17.83 -27.57 -29.20
C GLU A 733 -16.44 -27.00 -28.88
N LEU A 734 -16.35 -25.93 -28.09
CA LEU A 734 -15.06 -25.31 -27.73
C LEU A 734 -14.11 -26.31 -27.03
N PHE A 735 -14.59 -27.03 -26.01
CA PHE A 735 -13.79 -28.08 -25.36
C PHE A 735 -13.46 -29.27 -26.28
N LYS A 736 -14.14 -29.45 -27.42
CA LYS A 736 -13.69 -30.41 -28.47
C LYS A 736 -12.56 -29.85 -29.32
N MET A 737 -12.59 -28.56 -29.66
CA MET A 737 -11.57 -27.92 -30.51
C MET A 737 -10.19 -27.95 -29.85
N HIS A 738 -10.10 -27.52 -28.58
CA HIS A 738 -8.89 -27.60 -27.77
C HIS A 738 -8.61 -29.01 -27.23
N GLY A 739 -9.19 -30.06 -27.81
CA GLY A 739 -8.81 -31.45 -27.52
C GLY A 739 -9.15 -32.02 -26.15
N PHE A 740 -9.93 -31.32 -25.31
CA PHE A 740 -10.35 -31.79 -23.99
C PHE A 740 -11.48 -32.84 -24.09
N PHE A 741 -11.18 -34.02 -24.61
CA PHE A 741 -12.09 -35.17 -24.60
C PHE A 741 -11.39 -36.51 -24.30
N TYR A 742 -12.11 -37.38 -23.59
CA TYR A 742 -11.65 -38.70 -23.16
C TYR A 742 -11.96 -39.75 -24.23
N ASP A 743 -10.93 -40.30 -24.85
CA ASP A 743 -11.06 -41.53 -25.65
C ASP A 743 -11.43 -42.70 -24.73
N THR A 744 -12.60 -43.31 -24.96
CA THR A 744 -13.15 -44.37 -24.09
C THR A 744 -12.75 -45.78 -24.53
N ARG A 745 -11.85 -45.96 -25.50
CA ARG A 745 -11.59 -47.25 -26.17
C ARG A 745 -10.11 -47.64 -26.05
N ALA A 746 -9.83 -48.94 -25.98
CA ALA A 746 -8.45 -49.43 -25.92
C ALA A 746 -7.66 -49.18 -27.21
N GLY A 747 -6.37 -48.88 -27.07
CA GLY A 747 -5.39 -48.81 -28.16
C GLY A 747 -4.91 -50.19 -28.63
N ASN A 748 -3.70 -50.25 -29.21
CA ASN A 748 -3.10 -51.47 -29.76
C ASN A 748 -1.80 -51.93 -29.05
N SER A 749 -1.40 -51.21 -28.01
CA SER A 749 -0.25 -51.40 -27.12
C SER A 749 1.10 -51.39 -27.82
N LYS A 750 1.22 -50.52 -28.83
CA LYS A 750 2.47 -50.15 -29.53
C LYS A 750 2.40 -48.67 -29.88
N TYR A 751 3.57 -48.04 -29.94
CA TYR A 751 3.67 -46.65 -30.38
C TYR A 751 3.22 -46.51 -31.85
N ASP A 752 2.17 -45.73 -32.06
CA ASP A 752 1.70 -45.27 -33.36
C ASP A 752 2.21 -43.85 -33.66
N LEU A 753 2.54 -43.59 -34.94
CA LEU A 753 3.08 -42.29 -35.35
C LEU A 753 2.03 -41.18 -35.16
N GLY A 754 2.28 -40.29 -34.20
CA GLY A 754 1.37 -39.22 -33.78
C GLY A 754 0.91 -39.32 -32.33
N GLU A 755 1.22 -40.41 -31.61
CA GLU A 755 0.96 -40.50 -30.16
C GLU A 755 1.99 -39.68 -29.34
N PRO A 756 1.57 -38.96 -28.29
CA PRO A 756 2.52 -38.32 -27.38
C PRO A 756 3.37 -39.34 -26.61
N TRP A 757 4.67 -39.04 -26.45
CA TRP A 757 5.63 -39.93 -25.81
C TRP A 757 6.80 -39.18 -25.14
N LYS A 758 7.41 -39.80 -24.12
CA LYS A 758 8.54 -39.23 -23.37
C LYS A 758 9.49 -40.32 -22.89
N TYR A 759 10.80 -40.07 -22.96
CA TYR A 759 11.80 -40.98 -22.39
C TYR A 759 11.65 -41.09 -20.87
N THR A 760 11.70 -42.31 -20.34
CA THR A 760 11.63 -42.60 -18.90
C THR A 760 12.99 -42.70 -18.23
N ASN A 761 14.09 -42.54 -18.99
CA ASN A 761 15.44 -42.53 -18.46
C ASN A 761 16.35 -41.48 -19.14
N ALA A 762 17.34 -40.97 -18.41
CA ALA A 762 18.28 -39.96 -18.91
C ALA A 762 19.13 -40.45 -20.08
N GLN A 763 19.28 -41.78 -20.24
CA GLN A 763 20.00 -42.41 -21.34
C GLN A 763 19.18 -42.50 -22.64
N LYS A 764 17.90 -42.09 -22.64
CA LYS A 764 17.00 -42.09 -23.82
C LYS A 764 16.86 -43.47 -24.48
N THR A 765 16.89 -44.54 -23.68
CA THR A 765 16.74 -45.94 -24.16
C THR A 765 15.43 -46.60 -23.75
N GLN A 766 14.61 -45.93 -22.94
CA GLN A 766 13.28 -46.37 -22.54
C GLN A 766 12.31 -45.19 -22.69
N TYR A 767 11.11 -45.44 -23.22
CA TYR A 767 10.07 -44.42 -23.38
C TYR A 767 8.71 -44.96 -22.93
N ARG A 768 7.84 -44.04 -22.48
CA ARG A 768 6.39 -44.23 -22.35
C ARG A 768 5.72 -43.46 -23.48
N PHE A 769 4.69 -44.05 -24.07
CA PHE A 769 3.80 -43.42 -25.05
C PHE A 769 2.35 -43.60 -24.61
N ILE A 770 1.43 -42.90 -25.26
CA ILE A 770 -0.01 -42.94 -24.93
C ILE A 770 -0.74 -43.76 -26.00
N ASP A 771 -1.02 -45.03 -25.65
CA ASP A 771 -1.70 -46.05 -26.47
C ASP A 771 -3.16 -45.68 -26.80
N LEU A 772 -3.36 -44.82 -27.80
CA LEU A 772 -4.64 -44.23 -28.22
C LEU A 772 -5.41 -45.15 -29.17
N SER A 773 -6.73 -45.00 -29.24
CA SER A 773 -7.54 -45.89 -30.06
C SER A 773 -7.75 -45.39 -31.50
N GLY A 774 -7.63 -46.32 -32.43
CA GLY A 774 -7.88 -46.08 -33.85
C GLY A 774 -6.62 -46.34 -34.67
N ASN A 775 -6.41 -45.50 -35.69
CA ASN A 775 -5.27 -45.60 -36.60
C ASN A 775 -4.74 -44.19 -36.83
N ILE A 776 -4.10 -43.62 -35.80
CA ILE A 776 -3.59 -42.24 -35.79
C ILE A 776 -2.52 -42.06 -36.87
N SER A 777 -1.75 -43.11 -37.16
CA SER A 777 -0.81 -43.16 -38.27
C SER A 777 -1.45 -43.05 -39.67
N LEU A 778 -2.79 -43.04 -39.79
CA LEU A 778 -3.53 -42.59 -40.99
C LEU A 778 -4.12 -41.17 -40.88
N THR A 779 -4.54 -40.69 -39.70
CA THR A 779 -5.19 -39.38 -39.55
C THR A 779 -4.23 -38.24 -39.24
N LYS A 780 -3.02 -38.54 -38.75
CA LYS A 780 -2.03 -37.62 -38.14
C LYS A 780 -2.57 -36.76 -36.97
N THR A 781 -3.84 -36.90 -36.60
CA THR A 781 -4.57 -35.99 -35.69
C THR A 781 -5.55 -36.77 -34.83
N ILE A 782 -5.64 -36.38 -33.57
CA ILE A 782 -6.63 -36.87 -32.60
C ILE A 782 -7.88 -35.98 -32.72
N ASN A 783 -9.05 -36.59 -32.87
CA ASN A 783 -10.32 -35.89 -33.14
C ASN A 783 -11.44 -36.48 -32.29
N TYR A 784 -12.40 -35.65 -31.88
CA TYR A 784 -13.57 -36.08 -31.12
C TYR A 784 -14.38 -37.14 -31.89
N GLN A 785 -14.89 -38.15 -31.20
CA GLN A 785 -15.77 -39.17 -31.77
C GLN A 785 -17.01 -39.39 -30.89
N PRO A 786 -18.21 -39.61 -31.47
CA PRO A 786 -19.43 -39.81 -30.71
C PRO A 786 -19.30 -40.94 -29.66
N GLY A 787 -19.47 -40.57 -28.39
CA GLY A 787 -19.29 -41.46 -27.24
C GLY A 787 -18.07 -41.14 -26.36
N PHE A 788 -17.17 -40.27 -26.81
CA PHE A 788 -16.13 -39.68 -25.95
C PHE A 788 -16.72 -38.68 -24.95
N ILE A 789 -16.11 -38.56 -23.77
CA ILE A 789 -16.55 -37.66 -22.70
C ILE A 789 -15.83 -36.31 -22.84
N ILE A 790 -16.59 -35.23 -23.03
CA ILE A 790 -16.09 -33.85 -23.20
C ILE A 790 -15.67 -33.27 -21.84
N GLY A 791 -14.65 -32.39 -21.85
CA GLY A 791 -14.07 -31.69 -20.71
C GLY A 791 -12.88 -32.40 -20.04
N LYS A 792 -12.50 -33.60 -20.50
CA LYS A 792 -11.40 -34.42 -19.93
C LYS A 792 -10.32 -34.65 -20.97
N ALA A 793 -9.12 -34.12 -20.80
CA ALA A 793 -7.96 -34.49 -21.62
C ALA A 793 -7.46 -35.89 -21.22
N ALA A 794 -7.85 -36.95 -21.95
CA ALA A 794 -7.61 -38.32 -21.49
C ALA A 794 -7.73 -39.42 -22.56
N ASN A 795 -7.30 -40.64 -22.23
CA ASN A 795 -7.48 -41.85 -23.04
C ASN A 795 -7.60 -43.10 -22.14
N TYR A 796 -8.52 -43.99 -22.50
CA TYR A 796 -8.97 -45.26 -21.92
C TYR A 796 -8.36 -45.65 -20.55
N ASP A 797 -7.12 -46.14 -20.50
CA ASP A 797 -6.47 -46.62 -19.27
C ASP A 797 -6.03 -45.50 -18.28
N ARG A 798 -6.17 -44.22 -18.66
CA ARG A 798 -5.60 -43.04 -17.97
C ARG A 798 -6.53 -41.81 -18.09
N PRO A 799 -7.44 -41.59 -17.13
CA PRO A 799 -8.63 -40.72 -17.30
C PRO A 799 -8.48 -39.19 -17.10
N ASP A 800 -7.31 -38.64 -16.71
CA ASP A 800 -7.08 -37.20 -16.42
C ASP A 800 -5.54 -36.82 -16.53
N ARG A 801 -5.07 -35.60 -16.96
CA ARG A 801 -3.64 -35.24 -17.38
C ARG A 801 -3.24 -33.71 -17.39
N SER A 802 -1.94 -33.25 -17.34
CA SER A 802 -1.39 -31.83 -17.50
C SER A 802 0.09 -31.62 -17.00
N SER A 803 1.05 -30.70 -17.31
CA SER A 803 1.21 -29.43 -18.10
C SER A 803 2.59 -29.19 -18.83
N ALA A 804 2.96 -28.00 -19.35
CA ALA A 804 4.00 -27.76 -20.40
C ALA A 804 5.39 -27.21 -20.02
N VAL A 805 6.42 -27.52 -20.82
CA VAL A 805 7.74 -26.87 -20.72
C VAL A 805 8.22 -26.48 -22.12
N ARG A 806 8.92 -25.34 -22.23
CA ARG A 806 9.70 -24.93 -23.43
C ARG A 806 10.34 -26.14 -24.11
N ILE A 807 9.88 -26.42 -25.32
CA ILE A 807 10.16 -27.70 -25.98
C ILE A 807 11.66 -27.81 -26.30
N PRO A 808 12.41 -28.80 -25.77
CA PRO A 808 13.89 -28.79 -25.83
C PRO A 808 14.55 -28.78 -27.21
N ASN A 809 13.79 -29.02 -28.28
CA ASN A 809 14.26 -28.94 -29.67
C ASN A 809 13.76 -27.68 -30.40
N ALA A 810 12.82 -26.91 -29.85
CA ALA A 810 12.15 -25.78 -30.50
C ALA A 810 12.96 -24.47 -30.51
N PHE A 811 14.28 -24.60 -30.67
CA PHE A 811 15.21 -23.48 -30.76
C PHE A 811 15.81 -23.41 -32.17
N LEU A 812 15.96 -22.20 -32.70
CA LEU A 812 16.83 -21.90 -33.83
C LEU A 812 18.18 -21.45 -33.27
N LYS A 813 19.27 -22.16 -33.60
CA LYS A 813 20.64 -21.74 -33.26
C LYS A 813 21.09 -20.65 -34.22
N VAL A 814 21.60 -19.54 -33.69
CA VAL A 814 22.04 -18.38 -34.47
C VAL A 814 23.55 -18.21 -34.30
N LYS A 815 24.29 -18.07 -35.40
CA LYS A 815 25.75 -17.89 -35.35
C LYS A 815 26.19 -16.46 -35.10
N ASP A 816 25.40 -15.51 -35.58
CA ASP A 816 25.63 -14.08 -35.46
C ASP A 816 25.59 -13.65 -33.98
N ASP A 817 26.50 -12.75 -33.57
CA ASP A 817 26.53 -12.18 -32.21
C ASP A 817 26.41 -10.66 -32.15
N GLU A 818 26.29 -10.03 -33.31
CA GLU A 818 26.12 -8.61 -33.49
C GLU A 818 24.71 -8.12 -33.18
N VAL A 819 23.68 -8.99 -33.24
CA VAL A 819 22.26 -8.65 -32.99
C VAL A 819 21.67 -9.57 -31.92
N ASP A 820 20.98 -8.96 -30.94
CA ASP A 820 20.45 -9.63 -29.75
C ASP A 820 18.93 -9.80 -29.74
N PHE A 821 18.21 -9.25 -30.73
CA PHE A 821 16.75 -9.34 -30.85
C PHE A 821 16.32 -9.81 -32.23
N TYR A 822 15.29 -10.64 -32.28
CA TYR A 822 14.76 -11.22 -33.50
C TYR A 822 13.24 -11.07 -33.51
N THR A 823 12.68 -10.70 -34.66
CA THR A 823 11.24 -10.73 -34.91
C THR A 823 10.88 -12.10 -35.46
N ILE A 824 9.90 -12.75 -34.85
CA ILE A 824 9.24 -13.95 -35.37
C ILE A 824 7.90 -13.50 -35.95
N LYS A 825 7.67 -13.74 -37.24
CA LYS A 825 6.40 -13.45 -37.91
C LYS A 825 5.76 -14.75 -38.39
N VAL A 826 4.48 -14.94 -38.06
CA VAL A 826 3.71 -16.12 -38.44
C VAL A 826 2.65 -15.70 -39.47
N ILE A 827 2.80 -16.21 -40.70
CA ILE A 827 1.99 -15.81 -41.86
C ILE A 827 1.01 -16.93 -42.20
N HIS A 828 -0.28 -16.58 -42.13
CA HIS A 828 -1.40 -17.50 -42.31
C HIS A 828 -1.99 -17.39 -43.72
N LYS A 829 -2.94 -18.29 -44.01
CA LYS A 829 -3.73 -18.24 -45.25
C LYS A 829 -4.81 -17.17 -45.23
N ASP A 830 -5.25 -16.79 -44.03
CA ASP A 830 -6.04 -15.58 -43.78
C ASP A 830 -5.18 -14.58 -43.02
N SER A 831 -4.86 -13.45 -43.65
CA SER A 831 -3.95 -12.46 -43.07
C SER A 831 -4.59 -11.61 -41.96
N SER A 832 -5.84 -11.89 -41.54
CA SER A 832 -6.36 -11.38 -40.27
C SER A 832 -5.73 -12.07 -39.06
N LEU A 833 -5.23 -13.31 -39.24
CA LEU A 833 -4.58 -14.10 -38.18
C LEU A 833 -3.05 -13.91 -38.13
N ASP A 834 -2.48 -13.12 -39.05
CA ASP A 834 -1.04 -12.81 -39.09
C ASP A 834 -0.61 -12.07 -37.82
N TYR A 835 0.32 -12.66 -37.06
CA TYR A 835 0.93 -12.03 -35.89
C TYR A 835 2.46 -11.99 -35.99
N GLU A 836 3.07 -11.06 -35.26
CA GLU A 836 4.52 -10.99 -35.08
C GLU A 836 4.84 -10.67 -33.62
N TYR A 837 5.90 -11.32 -33.12
CA TYR A 837 6.39 -11.15 -31.75
C TYR A 837 7.93 -11.04 -31.75
N PHE A 838 8.50 -10.56 -30.66
CA PHE A 838 9.94 -10.30 -30.53
C PHE A 838 10.54 -11.17 -29.44
N ILE A 839 11.77 -11.63 -29.65
CA ILE A 839 12.48 -12.46 -28.66
C ILE A 839 13.97 -12.09 -28.58
N GLU A 840 14.54 -12.09 -27.37
CA GLU A 840 15.98 -11.95 -27.18
C GLU A 840 16.73 -13.23 -27.55
N ARG A 841 18.00 -13.09 -27.93
CA ARG A 841 18.92 -14.20 -28.20
C ARG A 841 19.62 -14.66 -26.92
N ALA A 842 19.04 -15.65 -26.24
CA ALA A 842 19.69 -16.30 -25.10
C ALA A 842 20.64 -17.43 -25.57
N GLU A 843 21.83 -17.53 -24.96
CA GLU A 843 22.79 -18.63 -25.17
C GLU A 843 23.19 -18.95 -26.64
N GLY A 844 23.05 -17.99 -27.56
CA GLY A 844 23.30 -18.20 -28.99
C GLY A 844 22.16 -18.92 -29.73
N LYS A 845 20.96 -18.89 -29.16
CA LYS A 845 19.72 -19.45 -29.73
C LYS A 845 18.61 -18.39 -29.70
N ILE A 846 17.55 -18.65 -30.45
CA ILE A 846 16.22 -18.07 -30.21
C ILE A 846 15.18 -19.19 -30.06
N TYR A 847 14.20 -19.03 -29.18
CA TYR A 847 13.05 -19.94 -29.08
C TYR A 847 11.99 -19.60 -30.12
N ILE A 848 11.32 -20.60 -30.67
CA ILE A 848 10.21 -20.45 -31.63
C ILE A 848 9.14 -21.45 -31.21
N GLN A 849 7.99 -20.98 -30.72
CA GLN A 849 6.96 -21.87 -30.20
C GLN A 849 6.39 -22.75 -31.32
N PRO A 850 6.34 -24.08 -31.13
CA PRO A 850 5.61 -24.99 -31.99
C PRO A 850 4.12 -24.67 -31.98
N LEU A 851 3.55 -24.60 -33.18
CA LEU A 851 2.14 -24.29 -33.42
C LEU A 851 1.33 -25.60 -33.56
N PRO A 852 0.00 -25.58 -33.37
CA PRO A 852 -0.84 -26.77 -33.47
C PRO A 852 -0.60 -27.58 -34.76
N LEU A 853 -0.63 -28.92 -34.66
CA LEU A 853 -0.19 -29.82 -35.74
C LEU A 853 -0.97 -29.68 -37.07
N ASP A 854 -2.22 -29.23 -36.99
CA ASP A 854 -3.12 -28.98 -38.11
C ASP A 854 -2.92 -27.58 -38.75
N ASP A 855 -2.23 -26.65 -38.09
CA ASP A 855 -1.94 -25.34 -38.68
C ASP A 855 -0.76 -25.42 -39.66
N ASN A 856 -0.88 -24.70 -40.78
CA ASN A 856 0.06 -24.75 -41.90
C ASN A 856 0.31 -23.31 -42.38
N VAL A 857 1.38 -22.74 -41.83
CA VAL A 857 1.77 -21.33 -41.89
C VAL A 857 3.25 -21.20 -42.25
N GLU A 858 3.66 -20.03 -42.73
CA GLU A 858 5.07 -19.68 -42.91
C GLU A 858 5.58 -18.91 -41.69
N ILE A 859 6.57 -19.45 -40.99
CA ILE A 859 7.25 -18.80 -39.87
C ILE A 859 8.52 -18.16 -40.41
N ILE A 860 8.57 -16.83 -40.42
CA ILE A 860 9.71 -16.04 -40.87
C ILE A 860 10.42 -15.41 -39.68
N VAL A 861 11.75 -15.51 -39.66
CA VAL A 861 12.62 -14.90 -38.64
C VAL A 861 13.49 -13.82 -39.27
N THR A 862 13.48 -12.62 -38.70
CA THR A 862 14.32 -11.50 -39.11
C THR A 862 15.10 -10.90 -37.93
N PRO A 863 16.39 -10.54 -38.10
CA PRO A 863 17.14 -9.80 -37.08
C PRO A 863 16.55 -8.40 -36.90
N MET A 864 16.21 -8.02 -35.67
CA MET A 864 15.66 -6.70 -35.35
C MET A 864 16.80 -5.69 -35.16
N SER A 865 17.20 -5.03 -36.26
CA SER A 865 18.40 -4.18 -36.28
C SER A 865 18.26 -2.94 -37.16
N LYS A 866 18.94 -1.87 -36.75
CA LYS A 866 19.17 -0.60 -37.44
C LYS A 866 20.62 -0.54 -37.95
N ASP A 867 21.58 -1.02 -37.15
CA ASP A 867 23.03 -1.09 -37.44
C ASP A 867 23.38 -2.15 -38.49
N TYR A 868 22.57 -3.19 -38.63
CA TYR A 868 22.78 -4.34 -39.52
C TYR A 868 21.52 -4.62 -40.34
N LYS A 869 21.69 -5.28 -41.48
CA LYS A 869 20.60 -5.88 -42.25
C LYS A 869 20.99 -7.29 -42.69
N SER A 870 19.99 -8.16 -42.77
CA SER A 870 20.12 -9.45 -43.45
C SER A 870 19.47 -9.39 -44.83
N GLU A 871 20.06 -10.10 -45.79
CA GLU A 871 19.41 -10.49 -47.06
C GLU A 871 19.14 -12.00 -47.09
N ASN A 872 19.51 -12.72 -46.01
CA ASN A 872 19.39 -14.16 -45.81
C ASN A 872 18.49 -14.43 -44.60
N ILE A 873 17.21 -14.12 -44.73
CA ILE A 873 16.20 -14.41 -43.69
C ILE A 873 16.05 -15.92 -43.50
N PHE A 874 15.60 -16.35 -42.32
CA PHE A 874 15.20 -17.74 -42.10
C PHE A 874 13.68 -17.86 -42.26
N SER A 875 13.23 -18.90 -42.95
CA SER A 875 11.82 -19.25 -43.11
C SER A 875 11.64 -20.77 -43.02
N ILE A 876 10.59 -21.20 -42.33
CA ILE A 876 10.20 -22.61 -42.20
C ILE A 876 8.67 -22.74 -42.15
N ASN A 877 8.11 -23.83 -42.69
CA ASN A 877 6.70 -24.15 -42.50
C ASN A 877 6.47 -24.77 -41.11
N SER A 878 5.35 -24.44 -40.45
CA SER A 878 4.99 -25.02 -39.15
C SER A 878 5.03 -26.55 -39.13
N GLN A 879 4.57 -27.20 -40.21
CA GLN A 879 4.50 -28.65 -40.29
C GLN A 879 5.89 -29.29 -40.45
N ASP A 880 6.78 -28.68 -41.25
CA ASP A 880 8.18 -29.09 -41.36
C ASP A 880 8.91 -28.94 -40.01
N MET A 881 8.69 -27.82 -39.31
CA MET A 881 9.26 -27.57 -37.98
C MET A 881 8.79 -28.63 -36.97
N ASN A 882 7.48 -28.91 -36.94
CA ASN A 882 6.89 -29.91 -36.06
C ASN A 882 7.36 -31.34 -36.36
N GLU A 883 7.53 -31.73 -37.64
CA GLU A 883 8.11 -33.03 -38.00
C GLU A 883 9.60 -33.15 -37.61
N ILE A 884 10.39 -32.08 -37.74
CA ILE A 884 11.79 -32.07 -37.28
C ILE A 884 11.85 -32.19 -35.75
N ILE A 885 11.14 -31.32 -35.02
CA ILE A 885 11.11 -31.30 -33.54
C ILE A 885 10.67 -32.66 -33.00
N SER A 886 9.67 -33.28 -33.61
CA SER A 886 9.09 -34.57 -33.19
C SER A 886 9.96 -35.79 -33.49
N SER A 887 10.95 -35.69 -34.37
CA SER A 887 11.75 -36.83 -34.82
C SER A 887 12.68 -37.45 -33.76
N ASP A 888 13.02 -38.74 -33.95
CA ASP A 888 13.91 -39.55 -33.10
C ASP A 888 15.42 -39.27 -33.30
N LYS A 889 15.79 -38.11 -33.88
CA LYS A 889 17.19 -37.75 -34.11
C LYS A 889 17.90 -37.42 -32.79
N GLU A 890 19.24 -37.43 -32.81
CA GLU A 890 20.02 -37.01 -31.64
C GLU A 890 19.68 -35.55 -31.26
N PHE A 891 19.63 -35.30 -29.96
CA PHE A 891 19.10 -34.05 -29.41
C PHE A 891 20.22 -33.02 -29.27
N ASP A 892 20.48 -32.28 -30.34
CA ASP A 892 21.44 -31.16 -30.33
C ASP A 892 20.90 -29.91 -29.59
N GLY A 893 19.61 -29.92 -29.22
CA GLY A 893 18.97 -28.85 -28.45
C GLY A 893 18.56 -27.63 -29.28
N PHE A 894 18.37 -27.84 -30.59
CA PHE A 894 17.85 -26.91 -31.59
C PHE A 894 17.35 -27.72 -32.80
N PHE A 895 16.39 -27.20 -33.58
CA PHE A 895 15.87 -27.88 -34.77
C PHE A 895 16.59 -27.46 -36.07
N ALA A 896 17.19 -26.27 -36.07
CA ALA A 896 17.96 -25.72 -37.18
C ALA A 896 19.09 -24.82 -36.67
N GLU A 897 20.08 -24.56 -37.53
CA GLU A 897 21.15 -23.58 -37.31
C GLU A 897 21.23 -22.66 -38.53
N HIS A 898 21.18 -21.34 -38.30
CA HIS A 898 21.18 -20.32 -39.35
C HIS A 898 22.27 -19.26 -39.14
N ASP A 899 22.51 -18.49 -40.20
CA ASP A 899 23.63 -17.58 -40.39
C ASP A 899 23.08 -16.41 -41.23
N PHE A 900 22.86 -15.25 -40.62
CA PHE A 900 22.06 -14.19 -41.24
C PHE A 900 22.85 -13.33 -42.24
N ASP A 901 24.16 -13.55 -42.43
CA ASP A 901 25.04 -12.74 -43.30
C ASP A 901 24.86 -11.24 -43.02
N LEU A 902 24.96 -10.87 -41.74
CA LEU A 902 24.67 -9.53 -41.23
C LEU A 902 25.60 -8.46 -41.84
N LYS A 903 25.04 -7.64 -42.71
CA LYS A 903 25.74 -6.52 -43.36
C LYS A 903 25.45 -5.23 -42.61
N SER A 904 26.48 -4.61 -42.03
CA SER A 904 26.32 -3.33 -41.36
C SER A 904 25.80 -2.24 -42.34
N THR A 905 24.85 -1.46 -41.87
CA THR A 905 24.19 -0.35 -42.58
C THR A 905 24.96 0.97 -42.47
N GLY A 906 25.77 1.13 -41.42
CA GLY A 906 26.42 2.39 -41.06
C GLY A 906 25.50 3.42 -40.39
N ASN A 907 24.40 2.99 -39.76
CA ASN A 907 23.43 3.85 -39.08
C ASN A 907 23.83 4.18 -37.61
N ASN A 908 22.84 4.44 -36.75
CA ASN A 908 23.02 4.65 -35.31
C ASN A 908 22.88 3.32 -34.57
N VAL A 909 23.66 3.22 -33.49
CA VAL A 909 23.76 2.07 -32.58
C VAL A 909 22.41 1.44 -32.24
N ASP A 910 22.32 0.11 -32.39
CA ASP A 910 21.17 -0.70 -32.00
C ASP A 910 20.88 -0.63 -30.49
N ASP A 911 19.61 -0.83 -30.15
CA ASP A 911 19.19 -1.05 -28.77
C ASP A 911 19.67 -2.44 -28.35
N LYS A 912 20.75 -2.49 -27.57
CA LYS A 912 21.39 -3.73 -27.10
C LYS A 912 20.66 -4.31 -25.89
N TYR A 913 20.69 -5.64 -25.74
CA TYR A 913 20.11 -6.30 -24.56
C TYR A 913 20.75 -5.77 -23.27
N ILE A 914 19.92 -5.28 -22.36
CA ILE A 914 20.38 -4.57 -21.17
C ILE A 914 20.63 -5.58 -20.05
N LEU A 915 21.87 -6.06 -19.95
CA LEU A 915 22.30 -7.02 -18.93
C LEU A 915 22.05 -6.50 -17.50
N PHE A 916 21.68 -7.42 -16.60
CA PHE A 916 21.53 -7.18 -15.17
C PHE A 916 22.68 -7.88 -14.41
N ASP A 917 23.45 -7.16 -13.57
CA ASP A 917 24.66 -7.67 -12.90
C ASP A 917 25.60 -8.46 -13.86
N ASP A 918 25.81 -7.92 -15.07
CA ASP A 918 26.52 -8.54 -16.22
C ASP A 918 26.01 -9.96 -16.63
N THR A 919 24.81 -10.36 -16.18
CA THR A 919 24.21 -11.68 -16.44
C THR A 919 23.61 -11.75 -17.84
N VAL A 920 24.11 -12.71 -18.64
CA VAL A 920 23.61 -13.04 -19.99
C VAL A 920 22.24 -13.73 -19.89
N PRO A 921 21.27 -13.41 -20.78
CA PRO A 921 19.98 -14.11 -20.82
C PRO A 921 20.16 -15.61 -21.07
N SER A 922 19.27 -16.40 -20.46
CA SER A 922 19.29 -17.87 -20.48
C SER A 922 17.88 -18.40 -20.70
N TYR A 923 17.77 -19.52 -21.42
CA TYR A 923 16.51 -20.24 -21.64
C TYR A 923 16.33 -21.44 -20.69
N GLU A 924 17.21 -21.64 -19.72
CA GLU A 924 17.06 -22.72 -18.73
C GLU A 924 15.82 -22.48 -17.86
N TYR A 925 14.72 -23.09 -18.28
CA TYR A 925 13.49 -23.20 -17.51
C TYR A 925 13.78 -24.03 -16.24
N GLU A 926 13.62 -23.42 -15.07
CA GLU A 926 13.92 -24.06 -13.78
C GLU A 926 12.73 -24.00 -12.78
N GLY A 927 11.48 -24.10 -13.25
CA GLY A 927 10.32 -24.21 -12.35
C GLY A 927 10.16 -25.60 -11.73
N ASP A 928 10.18 -25.68 -10.39
CA ASP A 928 9.61 -26.81 -9.64
C ASP A 928 8.72 -26.22 -8.53
N LEU A 929 7.48 -25.91 -8.92
CA LEU A 929 6.54 -25.08 -8.16
C LEU A 929 5.96 -25.84 -6.96
N GLY A 930 6.40 -25.42 -5.77
CA GLY A 930 6.00 -26.01 -4.49
C GLY A 930 7.16 -26.24 -3.52
N GLU A 931 8.42 -26.11 -3.95
CA GLU A 931 9.56 -26.11 -3.02
C GLU A 931 9.59 -24.84 -2.15
N GLU A 932 9.69 -25.00 -0.83
CA GLU A 932 9.97 -23.91 0.10
C GLU A 932 11.47 -23.54 0.05
N TYR A 933 11.77 -22.36 -0.52
CA TYR A 933 13.15 -21.85 -0.56
C TYR A 933 13.51 -21.09 0.72
N GLU A 934 14.50 -21.58 1.49
CA GLU A 934 15.02 -20.94 2.70
C GLU A 934 15.84 -19.67 2.38
N ILE A 935 15.14 -18.58 2.07
CA ILE A 935 15.73 -17.29 1.73
C ILE A 935 16.38 -16.63 2.96
N LYS A 936 17.65 -16.24 2.82
CA LYS A 936 18.43 -15.62 3.90
C LYS A 936 18.45 -14.10 3.79
N GLU A 937 17.34 -13.48 4.14
CA GLU A 937 17.25 -12.03 4.33
C GLU A 937 18.39 -11.51 5.23
N SER A 938 18.96 -10.35 4.91
CA SER A 938 19.77 -9.62 5.89
C SER A 938 18.83 -8.75 6.72
N LYS A 939 18.54 -9.16 7.97
CA LYS A 939 17.72 -8.36 8.92
C LYS A 939 18.14 -6.90 8.86
N ASN A 940 17.24 -6.04 8.36
CA ASN A 940 17.51 -4.63 8.17
C ASN A 940 17.80 -4.00 9.54
N LYS A 941 19.07 -3.62 9.74
CA LYS A 941 19.39 -2.62 10.76
C LYS A 941 18.83 -1.31 10.22
N GLY A 942 17.79 -0.78 10.89
CA GLY A 942 17.05 0.40 10.42
C GLY A 942 17.95 1.57 10.02
N LEU A 943 17.43 2.44 9.16
CA LEU A 943 18.10 3.41 8.27
C LEU A 943 19.24 4.27 8.86
N SER A 944 19.36 4.35 10.19
CA SER A 944 20.50 4.86 10.99
C SER A 944 21.92 4.53 10.48
N GLY A 945 22.11 3.48 9.67
CA GLY A 945 23.42 3.06 9.18
C GLY A 945 24.07 3.94 8.10
N ILE A 946 23.30 4.77 7.37
CA ILE A 946 23.77 5.47 6.16
C ILE A 946 24.31 6.88 6.49
N ASN A 947 25.32 6.95 7.36
CA ASN A 947 26.00 8.20 7.72
C ASN A 947 27.44 8.28 7.18
N SER A 948 27.79 9.41 6.57
CA SER A 948 28.88 9.49 5.58
C SER A 948 30.19 10.07 6.13
N GLU A 949 31.17 9.21 6.47
CA GLU A 949 32.60 9.57 6.45
C GLU A 949 33.51 8.31 6.48
N PRO A 950 34.46 8.10 5.55
CA PRO A 950 35.47 7.03 5.66
C PRO A 950 36.58 7.38 6.68
N GLY A 951 36.18 7.67 7.93
CA GLY A 951 37.03 8.27 8.96
C GLY A 951 37.63 7.27 9.96
N PHE A 952 38.83 6.74 9.69
CA PHE A 952 39.55 5.80 10.57
C PHE A 952 40.09 6.47 11.86
N LYS A 953 39.20 6.73 12.84
CA LYS A 953 39.48 7.50 14.07
C LYS A 953 40.15 6.65 15.17
N PHE A 954 41.46 6.46 15.07
CA PHE A 954 42.28 5.72 16.05
C PHE A 954 42.43 6.47 17.39
N SER A 955 41.63 6.12 18.40
CA SER A 955 41.56 6.82 19.69
C SER A 955 42.75 6.51 20.63
N PHE A 956 43.84 7.27 20.48
CA PHE A 956 45.07 7.19 21.30
C PHE A 956 44.86 7.24 22.83
N GLY A 957 43.78 7.89 23.31
CA GLY A 957 43.49 8.02 24.74
C GLY A 957 43.22 6.69 25.45
N LYS A 958 42.54 5.74 24.79
CA LYS A 958 42.19 4.44 25.37
C LYS A 958 43.43 3.56 25.58
N PHE A 959 44.42 3.66 24.70
CA PHE A 959 45.70 2.96 24.82
C PHE A 959 46.51 3.44 26.04
N PHE A 960 46.49 4.74 26.33
CA PHE A 960 47.22 5.31 27.47
C PHE A 960 46.62 4.89 28.82
N TRP A 961 45.28 4.81 28.93
CA TRP A 961 44.60 4.26 30.10
C TRP A 961 44.90 2.77 30.32
N PHE A 962 44.98 1.98 29.24
CA PHE A 962 45.35 0.55 29.33
C PHE A 962 46.73 0.33 29.94
N ILE A 963 47.72 1.17 29.61
CA ILE A 963 49.08 1.10 30.19
C ILE A 963 49.05 1.44 31.69
N ILE A 964 48.25 2.43 32.10
CA ILE A 964 48.11 2.83 33.51
C ILE A 964 47.47 1.71 34.34
N PHE A 965 46.41 1.06 33.82
CA PHE A 965 45.75 -0.05 34.50
C PHE A 965 46.58 -1.34 34.52
N ALA A 966 47.34 -1.63 33.45
CA ALA A 966 48.31 -2.73 33.45
C ALA A 966 49.40 -2.53 34.52
N ALA A 967 49.89 -1.30 34.70
CA ALA A 967 50.84 -0.97 35.76
C ALA A 967 50.22 -1.12 37.16
N PHE A 968 48.97 -0.67 37.37
CA PHE A 968 48.26 -0.84 38.65
C PHE A 968 48.05 -2.32 38.99
N GLY A 969 47.56 -3.12 38.05
CA GLY A 969 47.35 -4.56 38.23
C GLY A 969 48.64 -5.30 38.57
N TYR A 970 49.75 -4.98 37.89
CA TYR A 970 51.06 -5.59 38.16
C TYR A 970 51.56 -5.32 39.60
N PHE A 971 51.35 -4.11 40.13
CA PHE A 971 51.78 -3.77 41.49
C PHE A 971 50.85 -4.32 42.59
N TYR A 972 49.59 -4.64 42.29
CA TYR A 972 48.65 -5.16 43.30
C TYR A 972 48.90 -6.63 43.69
N VAL A 973 49.61 -7.39 42.86
CA VAL A 973 49.85 -8.85 43.03
C VAL A 973 51.17 -9.17 43.77
N ALA A 974 52.02 -8.17 44.05
CA ALA A 974 53.32 -8.38 44.67
C ALA A 974 53.26 -8.57 46.21
N LYS A 975 53.94 -9.62 46.73
CA LYS A 975 53.91 -10.01 48.16
C LYS A 975 54.36 -8.91 49.14
N PRO A 976 53.92 -8.93 50.42
CA PRO A 976 53.93 -7.75 51.31
C PRO A 976 55.29 -7.11 51.66
N ILE A 977 56.40 -7.80 51.47
CA ILE A 977 57.72 -7.43 52.03
C ILE A 977 58.40 -6.26 51.26
N ILE A 978 57.98 -5.94 50.03
CA ILE A 978 58.68 -4.96 49.17
C ILE A 978 58.13 -3.52 49.31
N ARG A 979 57.00 -3.30 50.01
CA ARG A 979 56.30 -1.99 50.11
C ARG A 979 57.21 -0.80 50.48
N LYS A 980 58.21 -0.97 51.35
CA LYS A 980 59.10 0.14 51.79
C LYS A 980 60.19 0.55 50.78
N LYS A 981 60.56 -0.31 49.81
CA LYS A 981 61.47 0.06 48.70
C LYS A 981 60.71 0.50 47.44
N ALA A 982 59.55 -0.09 47.16
CA ALA A 982 58.74 0.23 45.98
C ALA A 982 58.40 1.73 45.89
N ASN A 983 57.91 2.34 46.98
CA ASN A 983 57.48 3.75 46.98
C ASN A 983 58.58 4.74 46.53
N ASN A 984 59.85 4.47 46.83
CA ASN A 984 60.95 5.38 46.47
C ASN A 984 61.39 5.23 45.00
N ILE A 985 61.15 4.06 44.41
CA ILE A 985 61.31 3.83 42.96
C ILE A 985 60.10 4.42 42.21
N PHE A 986 58.89 4.21 42.72
CA PHE A 986 57.66 4.73 42.13
C PHE A 986 57.64 6.27 42.06
N LYS A 987 58.08 6.97 43.13
CA LYS A 987 58.29 8.43 43.09
C LYS A 987 59.28 8.87 42.00
N LYS A 988 60.38 8.14 41.79
CA LYS A 988 61.36 8.47 40.72
C LYS A 988 60.79 8.20 39.32
N ILE A 989 59.98 7.16 39.15
CA ILE A 989 59.31 6.85 37.87
C ILE A 989 58.25 7.93 37.55
N ILE A 990 57.42 8.32 38.52
CA ILE A 990 56.44 9.40 38.35
C ILE A 990 57.13 10.73 38.02
N ASP A 991 58.22 11.08 38.71
CA ASP A 991 58.99 12.30 38.43
C ASP A 991 59.63 12.28 37.01
N LEU A 992 60.13 11.13 36.55
CA LEU A 992 60.59 10.93 35.18
C LEU A 992 59.46 11.07 34.15
N ILE A 993 58.30 10.45 34.39
CA ILE A 993 57.13 10.54 33.51
C ILE A 993 56.61 11.99 33.46
N ALA A 994 56.52 12.67 34.60
CA ALA A 994 56.10 14.07 34.66
C ALA A 994 57.07 15.00 33.93
N LYS A 995 58.39 14.72 33.97
CA LYS A 995 59.41 15.44 33.19
C LYS A 995 59.29 15.14 31.69
N GLY A 996 59.05 13.89 31.30
CA GLY A 996 58.79 13.49 29.92
C GLY A 996 57.53 14.15 29.35
N ILE A 997 56.43 14.17 30.10
CA ILE A 997 55.17 14.84 29.73
C ILE A 997 55.38 16.36 29.62
N LYS A 998 56.03 17.01 30.59
CA LYS A 998 56.36 18.45 30.49
C LYS A 998 57.25 18.77 29.29
N TRP A 999 58.20 17.89 28.93
CA TRP A 999 59.04 18.06 27.75
C TRP A 999 58.23 17.89 26.45
N PHE A 1000 57.39 16.85 26.36
CA PHE A 1000 56.54 16.61 25.19
C PHE A 1000 55.50 17.72 24.97
N ILE A 1001 54.89 18.23 26.04
CA ILE A 1001 53.99 19.40 25.96
C ILE A 1001 54.76 20.65 25.52
N LYS A 1002 55.96 20.90 26.07
CA LYS A 1002 56.75 22.10 25.77
C LYS A 1002 57.39 22.11 24.38
N PHE A 1003 57.73 20.95 23.81
CA PHE A 1003 58.48 20.85 22.55
C PHE A 1003 57.81 20.00 21.47
N GLY A 1004 57.17 18.89 21.84
CA GLY A 1004 56.50 17.97 20.91
C GLY A 1004 55.23 18.56 20.30
N ILE A 1005 54.31 19.06 21.12
CA ILE A 1005 53.05 19.65 20.65
C ILE A 1005 53.30 20.85 19.70
N PRO A 1006 54.16 21.83 20.01
CA PRO A 1006 54.48 22.92 19.08
C PRO A 1006 55.10 22.44 17.76
N PHE A 1007 55.90 21.37 17.78
CA PHE A 1007 56.50 20.79 16.58
C PHE A 1007 55.45 20.12 15.67
N ILE A 1008 54.56 19.32 16.25
CA ILE A 1008 53.43 18.67 15.55
C ILE A 1008 52.51 19.73 14.93
N VAL A 1009 52.11 20.76 15.70
CA VAL A 1009 51.28 21.87 15.20
C VAL A 1009 51.97 22.63 14.07
N LYS A 1010 53.31 22.78 14.11
CA LYS A 1010 54.09 23.42 13.04
C LYS A 1010 54.14 22.59 11.76
N ILE A 1011 54.22 21.26 11.87
CA ILE A 1011 54.11 20.33 10.73
C ILE A 1011 52.70 20.35 10.14
N ILE A 1012 51.65 20.24 10.95
CA ILE A 1012 50.26 20.28 10.48
C ILE A 1012 49.96 21.61 9.77
N LYS A 1013 50.37 22.76 10.34
CA LYS A 1013 50.23 24.07 9.67
C LYS A 1013 51.05 24.19 8.38
N TRP A 1014 52.11 23.40 8.18
CA TRP A 1014 52.86 23.36 6.93
C TRP A 1014 52.15 22.49 5.88
N ILE A 1015 51.68 21.30 6.25
CA ILE A 1015 50.91 20.38 5.39
C ILE A 1015 49.61 21.06 4.90
N VAL A 1016 48.83 21.65 5.80
CA VAL A 1016 47.58 22.37 5.45
C VAL A 1016 47.86 23.54 4.50
N ARG A 1017 48.97 24.26 4.66
CA ARG A 1017 49.38 25.31 3.71
C ARG A 1017 49.79 24.77 2.34
N GLY A 1018 50.31 23.55 2.26
CA GLY A 1018 50.54 22.84 1.00
C GLY A 1018 49.23 22.47 0.32
N ILE A 1019 48.32 21.81 1.05
CA ILE A 1019 47.00 21.38 0.57
C ILE A 1019 46.17 22.58 0.07
N VAL A 1020 46.08 23.67 0.83
CA VAL A 1020 45.35 24.88 0.43
C VAL A 1020 45.95 25.56 -0.81
N LYS A 1021 47.28 25.48 -1.01
CA LYS A 1021 47.91 25.94 -2.27
C LYS A 1021 47.53 25.04 -3.45
N LEU A 1022 47.52 23.71 -3.26
CA LEU A 1022 47.15 22.75 -4.29
C LEU A 1022 45.68 22.94 -4.73
N PHE A 1023 44.74 23.01 -3.78
CA PHE A 1023 43.33 23.27 -4.08
C PHE A 1023 43.12 24.61 -4.81
N LYS A 1024 43.81 25.69 -4.42
CA LYS A 1024 43.72 26.98 -5.13
C LYS A 1024 44.28 26.90 -6.56
N LEU A 1025 45.28 26.07 -6.82
CA LEU A 1025 45.80 25.82 -8.17
C LEU A 1025 44.77 25.06 -9.03
N VAL A 1026 44.20 23.98 -8.48
CA VAL A 1026 43.15 23.18 -9.14
C VAL A 1026 41.92 24.03 -9.46
N PHE A 1027 41.38 24.77 -8.49
CA PHE A 1027 40.24 25.68 -8.72
C PHE A 1027 40.52 26.76 -9.76
N HIS A 1028 41.75 27.29 -9.82
CA HIS A 1028 42.11 28.27 -10.85
C HIS A 1028 42.10 27.66 -12.26
N HIS A 1029 42.63 26.44 -12.43
CA HIS A 1029 42.57 25.73 -13.70
C HIS A 1029 41.13 25.34 -14.09
N SER A 1030 40.35 24.78 -13.16
CA SER A 1030 38.94 24.40 -13.41
C SER A 1030 38.08 25.59 -13.79
N LYS A 1031 38.21 26.73 -13.08
CA LYS A 1031 37.48 27.97 -13.42
C LYS A 1031 37.88 28.51 -14.79
N LYS A 1032 39.16 28.41 -15.17
CA LYS A 1032 39.67 28.81 -16.49
C LYS A 1032 39.16 27.90 -17.62
N ALA A 1033 39.03 26.59 -17.37
CA ALA A 1033 38.42 25.65 -18.29
C ALA A 1033 36.92 25.92 -18.48
N TYR A 1034 36.16 26.08 -17.38
CA TYR A 1034 34.74 26.40 -17.41
C TYR A 1034 34.42 27.69 -18.18
N HIS A 1035 35.17 28.77 -17.94
CA HIS A 1035 34.99 30.03 -18.70
C HIS A 1035 35.31 29.88 -20.20
N LYS A 1036 36.20 28.94 -20.58
CA LYS A 1036 36.48 28.63 -21.99
C LYS A 1036 35.35 27.79 -22.63
N ALA A 1037 34.70 26.90 -21.87
CA ALA A 1037 33.61 26.06 -22.35
C ALA A 1037 32.25 26.79 -22.42
N LYS A 1038 31.96 27.70 -21.49
CA LYS A 1038 30.66 28.38 -21.35
C LYS A 1038 30.08 29.00 -22.64
N PRO A 1039 30.85 29.61 -23.56
CA PRO A 1039 30.33 30.09 -24.84
C PRO A 1039 29.83 28.96 -25.76
N HIS A 1040 30.55 27.84 -25.82
CA HIS A 1040 30.21 26.69 -26.66
C HIS A 1040 28.95 25.98 -26.14
N VAL A 1041 28.84 25.78 -24.82
CA VAL A 1041 27.63 25.20 -24.19
C VAL A 1041 26.40 26.08 -24.44
N LYS A 1042 26.53 27.41 -24.29
CA LYS A 1042 25.41 28.34 -24.56
C LYS A 1042 25.02 28.38 -26.04
N SER A 1043 25.98 28.15 -26.96
CA SER A 1043 25.70 28.01 -28.40
C SER A 1043 24.97 26.71 -28.71
N ALA A 1044 25.47 25.57 -28.20
CA ALA A 1044 24.84 24.26 -28.37
C ALA A 1044 23.40 24.24 -27.86
N HIS A 1045 23.16 24.74 -26.65
CA HIS A 1045 21.82 24.81 -26.06
C HIS A 1045 20.86 25.72 -26.85
N LYS A 1046 21.36 26.83 -27.43
CA LYS A 1046 20.56 27.69 -28.33
C LYS A 1046 20.21 26.98 -29.65
N ASN A 1047 21.13 26.21 -30.22
CA ASN A 1047 20.90 25.43 -31.43
C ASN A 1047 19.91 24.28 -31.18
N LEU A 1048 19.99 23.62 -30.01
CA LEU A 1048 19.06 22.57 -29.60
C LEU A 1048 17.64 23.12 -29.44
N LYS A 1049 17.48 24.22 -28.69
CA LYS A 1049 16.18 24.89 -28.52
C LYS A 1049 15.59 25.39 -29.84
N LYS A 1050 16.43 25.79 -30.81
CA LYS A 1050 15.97 26.07 -32.17
C LYS A 1050 15.46 24.81 -32.89
N LYS A 1051 16.24 23.71 -32.94
CA LYS A 1051 15.80 22.44 -33.54
C LYS A 1051 14.44 21.97 -33.01
N VAL A 1052 14.23 22.00 -31.70
CA VAL A 1052 12.95 21.61 -31.06
C VAL A 1052 11.80 22.53 -31.50
N THR A 1053 12.06 23.83 -31.65
CA THR A 1053 11.06 24.80 -32.14
C THR A 1053 10.73 24.56 -33.62
N ASP A 1054 11.75 24.37 -34.45
CA ASP A 1054 11.62 24.07 -35.89
C ASP A 1054 10.82 22.76 -36.08
N MET A 1055 11.10 21.70 -35.29
CA MET A 1055 10.34 20.43 -35.27
C MET A 1055 8.87 20.63 -34.88
N LYS A 1056 8.58 21.33 -33.77
CA LYS A 1056 7.19 21.61 -33.35
C LYS A 1056 6.43 22.42 -34.41
N SER A 1057 7.09 23.35 -35.11
CA SER A 1057 6.49 24.09 -36.22
C SER A 1057 6.22 23.23 -37.47
N THR A 1058 6.98 22.14 -37.65
CA THR A 1058 6.83 21.22 -38.79
C THR A 1058 5.70 20.21 -38.55
N LYS A 1059 5.56 19.69 -37.31
CA LYS A 1059 4.42 18.82 -36.95
C LYS A 1059 3.09 19.59 -37.08
N ARG A 1060 3.05 20.87 -36.68
CA ARG A 1060 1.90 21.79 -36.80
C ARG A 1060 1.65 22.36 -38.22
N LYS A 1061 2.18 21.70 -39.26
CA LYS A 1061 1.92 21.93 -40.70
C LYS A 1061 1.66 20.63 -41.48
N LYS A 1062 1.59 19.49 -40.79
CA LYS A 1062 1.18 18.19 -41.34
C LYS A 1062 -0.16 17.69 -40.76
N ASN A 1063 -0.65 18.40 -39.75
CA ASN A 1063 -2.05 18.54 -39.37
C ASN A 1063 -2.47 19.97 -39.74
#